data_AF-A0A060S6Y3-F1
#
_entry.id   AF-A0A060S6Y3-F1
#
_cell.length_a   1.000
_cell.length_b   1.000
_cell.length_c   1.000
_cell.angle_alpha   90.00
_cell.angle_beta   90.00
_cell.angle_gamma   90.00
#
_symmetry.space_group_name_H-M   'P 1'
#
loop_
_entity.id
_entity.type
_entity.pdbx_description
1 polymer ?
#
loop_
_entity_poly.entity_id
_entity_poly.type
_entity_poly.pdbx_seq_one_letter_code
_entity_poly.pdbx_strand_id
1 'polypeptide(L)'
;MSSVDIRSLLQPPNIHEANSRALAYLNSTYKSVDDLERGPDLDQLVQQARNHLQALDAKLASSQSSLDATIADTRAKAAEYLHTAQELSLVRHSLADELSYLSDELVSSLGEPDSKPTLLEDLEALHRTLKELESVKAYVQVIEHALKLSEAAVEDVRSSTTVRVPQYEKLQEFVASVSAACTKVEAVASQPDLHLIGFLEGVVEQTWRDIKGVFSSRLLEAAEKLKWPLKVDYAAAALEDRKAFEKAFGDLLSLQSIGHKIRDPSKRNGSLTEGLYPIQALVQPIALRFKYHFEGTRQTNRLDKPEWYFTHVVNESHEHRPFMESIVQSLLLPTEYKTIDPWREFTLQMLPLLERKLRRTIPALLAHPPILAHTIYQALAFDTALRDEGFDLPGTTVAAKAAEGGGEAKWAGISEVILGKKEWFEAWVEGERKFAMDQYLEIISAPDAWLIADEDADADEDVRSVERDFRPTNSARRVKALVEQVTDRYSPLPQYSQRTRFLIVVQLPLLESYHARISSSLDAFETLSSSLMRAVPGALGAGGGKGGDSHRLTAGVEGVQRLCKALVSSKYVANAMETWGEDLFFLELWAEISRRATLRTKAESVASLPNPRAPEDEPPEGTIFEELVRHYDALVDRAEEMIVHLLDLA
;
A
#
# COMPACT_ATOMS: atom_id res chain seq x y z
N MET A 1 79.67 -77.74 31.72
CA MET A 1 81.00 -78.39 31.70
C MET A 1 82.04 -77.32 31.56
N SER A 2 83.13 -77.37 32.33
CA SER A 2 84.24 -76.44 32.12
C SER A 2 84.97 -76.81 30.82
N SER A 3 85.64 -75.86 30.15
CA SER A 3 86.34 -76.17 28.88
C SER A 3 87.47 -77.20 29.06
N VAL A 4 87.94 -77.39 30.30
CA VAL A 4 88.95 -78.39 30.68
C VAL A 4 88.38 -79.81 30.63
N ASP A 5 87.14 -80.01 31.10
CA ASP A 5 86.47 -81.32 31.08
C ASP A 5 86.22 -81.80 29.65
N ILE A 6 85.86 -80.88 28.76
CA ILE A 6 85.62 -81.19 27.34
C ILE A 6 86.93 -81.60 26.65
N ARG A 7 88.05 -80.95 26.97
CA ARG A 7 89.37 -81.34 26.44
C ARG A 7 89.84 -82.70 26.95
N SER A 8 89.54 -83.04 28.21
CA SER A 8 89.84 -84.36 28.79
C SER A 8 89.08 -85.48 28.09
N LEU A 9 87.80 -85.27 27.77
CA LEU A 9 86.94 -86.26 27.11
C LEU A 9 87.28 -86.48 25.62
N LEU A 10 88.11 -85.63 25.04
CA LEU A 10 88.53 -85.72 23.63
C LEU A 10 89.90 -86.39 23.43
N GLN A 11 90.55 -86.91 24.48
CA GLN A 11 91.83 -87.62 24.33
C GLN A 11 91.64 -89.07 23.82
N PRO A 12 92.59 -89.61 23.02
CA PRO A 12 92.49 -90.95 22.47
C PRO A 12 92.63 -92.05 23.55
N PRO A 13 92.03 -93.25 23.34
CA PRO A 13 91.99 -94.30 24.36
C PRO A 13 93.36 -94.92 24.68
N ASN A 14 93.61 -95.23 25.95
CA ASN A 14 94.87 -95.85 26.41
C ASN A 14 94.84 -97.38 26.24
N ILE A 15 95.57 -97.86 25.23
CA ILE A 15 95.58 -99.26 24.79
C ILE A 15 96.18 -100.20 25.86
N HIS A 16 97.15 -99.72 26.65
CA HIS A 16 97.86 -100.57 27.60
C HIS A 16 96.98 -100.97 28.79
N GLU A 17 96.11 -100.07 29.25
CA GLU A 17 95.18 -100.36 30.35
C GLU A 17 94.06 -101.30 29.91
N ALA A 18 93.58 -101.14 28.67
CA ALA A 18 92.58 -102.02 28.08
C ALA A 18 93.08 -103.47 27.97
N ASN A 19 94.31 -103.67 27.50
CA ASN A 19 94.91 -105.01 27.39
C ASN A 19 95.13 -105.68 28.76
N SER A 20 95.60 -104.93 29.77
CA SER A 20 95.77 -105.48 31.12
C SER A 20 94.44 -105.93 31.73
N ARG A 21 93.35 -105.18 31.52
CA ARG A 21 92.01 -105.58 32.01
C ARG A 21 91.47 -106.81 31.27
N ALA A 22 91.70 -106.92 29.97
CA ALA A 22 91.30 -108.09 29.19
C ALA A 22 92.03 -109.36 29.66
N LEU A 23 93.34 -109.27 29.90
CA LEU A 23 94.15 -110.38 30.45
C LEU A 23 93.71 -110.80 31.85
N ALA A 24 93.44 -109.84 32.74
CA ALA A 24 92.94 -110.13 34.08
C ALA A 24 91.59 -110.86 34.03
N TYR A 25 90.69 -110.42 33.14
CA TYR A 25 89.39 -111.06 32.95
C TYR A 25 89.53 -112.50 32.46
N LEU A 26 90.33 -112.76 31.42
CA LEU A 26 90.56 -114.11 30.89
C LEU A 26 91.15 -115.06 31.95
N ASN A 27 92.18 -114.63 32.67
CA ASN A 27 92.84 -115.43 33.70
C ASN A 27 91.96 -115.72 34.92
N SER A 28 91.00 -114.84 35.23
CA SER A 28 90.03 -115.09 36.31
C SER A 28 88.91 -116.05 35.90
N THR A 29 88.61 -116.14 34.59
CA THR A 29 87.47 -116.88 34.06
C THR A 29 87.84 -118.31 33.68
N TYR A 30 89.03 -118.54 33.12
CA TYR A 30 89.49 -119.89 32.72
C TYR A 30 90.72 -120.28 33.55
N LYS A 31 90.52 -121.16 34.53
CA LYS A 31 91.57 -121.54 35.50
C LYS A 31 92.19 -122.92 35.25
N SER A 32 91.55 -123.78 34.46
CA SER A 32 92.09 -125.07 34.00
C SER A 32 91.67 -125.39 32.56
N VAL A 33 92.34 -126.35 31.92
CA VAL A 33 92.10 -126.67 30.50
C VAL A 33 90.76 -127.38 30.27
N ASP A 34 90.25 -128.15 31.24
CA ASP A 34 88.91 -128.78 31.17
C ASP A 34 87.76 -127.75 31.25
N ASP A 35 88.01 -126.55 31.78
CA ASP A 35 87.01 -125.46 31.85
C ASP A 35 86.83 -124.74 30.50
N LEU A 36 87.72 -124.94 29.54
CA LEU A 36 87.53 -124.47 28.16
C LEU A 36 86.58 -125.37 27.35
N GLU A 37 86.34 -126.62 27.79
CA GLU A 37 85.40 -127.53 27.11
C GLU A 37 83.98 -127.53 27.72
N ARG A 38 83.79 -127.00 28.94
CA ARG A 38 82.46 -126.87 29.59
C ARG A 38 82.05 -125.44 29.97
N GLY A 39 82.95 -124.47 29.83
CA GLY A 39 82.66 -123.04 30.00
C GLY A 39 82.08 -122.39 28.72
N PRO A 40 81.61 -121.13 28.81
CA PRO A 40 81.07 -120.41 27.65
C PRO A 40 82.14 -120.21 26.56
N ASP A 41 81.74 -120.35 25.29
CA ASP A 41 82.65 -120.31 24.14
C ASP A 41 83.36 -118.95 24.02
N LEU A 42 84.70 -118.97 24.05
CA LEU A 42 85.55 -117.78 24.05
C LEU A 42 85.36 -116.92 22.79
N ASP A 43 85.05 -117.55 21.65
CA ASP A 43 84.80 -116.86 20.39
C ASP A 43 83.55 -115.97 20.48
N GLN A 44 82.55 -116.37 21.28
CA GLN A 44 81.33 -115.59 21.47
C GLN A 44 81.61 -114.29 22.25
N LEU A 45 82.51 -114.32 23.23
CA LEU A 45 82.92 -113.14 24.01
C LEU A 45 83.71 -112.13 23.17
N VAL A 46 84.63 -112.59 22.31
CA VAL A 46 85.36 -111.71 21.40
C VAL A 46 84.40 -111.03 20.41
N GLN A 47 83.42 -111.77 19.91
CA GLN A 47 82.42 -111.21 19.01
C GLN A 47 81.52 -110.17 19.71
N GLN A 48 81.15 -110.42 20.97
CA GLN A 48 80.43 -109.43 21.79
C GLN A 48 81.25 -108.15 22.00
N ALA A 49 82.55 -108.27 22.29
CA ALA A 49 83.43 -107.11 22.46
C ALA A 49 83.58 -106.29 21.16
N ARG A 50 83.72 -106.96 20.01
CA ARG A 50 83.76 -106.28 18.69
C ARG A 50 82.46 -105.54 18.39
N ASN A 51 81.32 -106.18 18.62
CA ASN A 51 80.01 -105.56 18.44
C ASN A 51 79.84 -104.35 19.36
N HIS A 52 80.37 -104.41 20.59
CA HIS A 52 80.33 -103.30 21.53
C HIS A 52 81.17 -102.10 21.06
N LEU A 53 82.35 -102.36 20.49
CA LEU A 53 83.24 -101.31 19.99
C LEU A 53 82.63 -100.59 18.78
N GLN A 54 82.08 -101.33 17.82
CA GLN A 54 81.33 -100.73 16.69
C GLN A 54 80.13 -99.89 17.15
N ALA A 55 79.41 -100.34 18.19
CA ALA A 55 78.29 -99.58 18.74
C ALA A 55 78.74 -98.26 19.40
N LEU A 56 79.92 -98.23 20.01
CA LEU A 56 80.47 -97.01 20.60
C LEU A 56 80.93 -96.00 19.55
N ASP A 57 81.63 -96.45 18.49
CA ASP A 57 82.04 -95.57 17.40
C ASP A 57 80.84 -94.94 16.68
N ALA A 58 79.78 -95.73 16.45
CA ALA A 58 78.54 -95.23 15.87
C ALA A 58 77.88 -94.15 16.76
N LYS A 59 77.91 -94.31 18.09
CA LYS A 59 77.39 -93.31 19.03
C LYS A 59 78.22 -92.03 19.03
N LEU A 60 79.55 -92.13 18.94
CA LEU A 60 80.42 -90.95 18.89
C LEU A 60 80.15 -90.12 17.63
N ALA A 61 80.07 -90.76 16.46
CA ALA A 61 79.78 -90.09 15.20
C ALA A 61 78.40 -89.41 15.23
N SER A 62 77.38 -90.09 15.78
CA SER A 62 76.04 -89.51 15.96
C SER A 62 76.06 -88.29 16.88
N SER A 63 76.81 -88.34 17.99
CA SER A 63 76.91 -87.22 18.92
C SER A 63 77.60 -86.00 18.31
N GLN A 64 78.67 -86.21 17.53
CA GLN A 64 79.39 -85.10 16.88
C GLN A 64 78.52 -84.40 15.84
N SER A 65 77.81 -85.17 15.01
CA SER A 65 76.88 -84.61 14.03
C SER A 65 75.75 -83.80 14.67
N SER A 66 75.21 -84.27 15.80
CA SER A 66 74.16 -83.53 16.53
C SER A 66 74.64 -82.21 17.12
N LEU A 67 75.91 -82.14 17.55
CA LEU A 67 76.49 -80.91 18.10
C LEU A 67 76.63 -79.84 17.02
N ASP A 68 77.20 -80.20 15.87
CA ASP A 68 77.42 -79.27 14.76
C ASP A 68 76.08 -78.72 14.22
N ALA A 69 75.05 -79.57 14.14
CA ALA A 69 73.70 -79.13 13.77
C ALA A 69 73.14 -78.09 14.75
N THR A 70 73.35 -78.27 16.06
CA THR A 70 72.84 -77.36 17.08
C THR A 70 73.53 -75.99 17.04
N ILE A 71 74.83 -75.96 16.76
CA ILE A 71 75.61 -74.72 16.64
C ILE A 71 75.19 -73.94 15.40
N ALA A 72 74.93 -74.61 14.28
CA ALA A 72 74.45 -73.97 13.06
C ALA A 72 73.06 -73.35 13.26
N ASP A 73 72.13 -74.08 13.87
CA ASP A 73 70.76 -73.62 14.13
C ASP A 73 70.72 -72.40 15.06
N THR A 74 71.50 -72.42 16.15
CA THR A 74 71.55 -71.29 17.09
C THR A 74 72.10 -70.02 16.48
N ARG A 75 73.10 -70.11 15.59
CA ARG A 75 73.63 -68.94 14.87
C ARG A 75 72.62 -68.36 13.88
N ALA A 76 71.87 -69.21 13.17
CA ALA A 76 70.85 -68.76 12.22
C ALA A 76 69.74 -67.96 12.94
N LYS A 77 69.22 -68.48 14.05
CA LYS A 77 68.17 -67.83 14.83
C LYS A 77 68.59 -66.48 15.41
N ALA A 78 69.84 -66.35 15.86
CA ALA A 78 70.34 -65.08 16.39
C ALA A 78 70.40 -63.97 15.34
N ALA A 79 70.75 -64.31 14.10
CA ALA A 79 70.76 -63.34 12.99
C ALA A 79 69.34 -62.90 12.61
N GLU A 80 68.38 -63.83 12.62
CA GLU A 80 66.98 -63.56 12.33
C GLU A 80 66.36 -62.55 13.32
N TYR A 81 66.59 -62.74 14.62
CA TYR A 81 66.07 -61.82 15.64
C TYR A 81 66.65 -60.41 15.56
N LEU A 82 67.92 -60.29 15.17
CA LEU A 82 68.55 -58.98 15.02
C LEU A 82 67.94 -58.20 13.85
N HIS A 83 67.64 -58.90 12.76
CA HIS A 83 66.97 -58.31 11.61
C HIS A 83 65.56 -57.81 11.95
N THR A 84 64.75 -58.64 12.62
CA THR A 84 63.38 -58.25 13.02
C THR A 84 63.36 -57.05 13.96
N ALA A 85 64.32 -56.94 14.88
CA ALA A 85 64.41 -55.79 15.78
C ALA A 85 64.70 -54.47 15.04
N GLN A 86 65.50 -54.51 13.97
CA GLN A 86 65.80 -53.32 13.16
C GLN A 86 64.56 -52.85 12.39
N GLU A 87 63.81 -53.78 11.80
CA GLU A 87 62.57 -53.48 11.08
C GLU A 87 61.54 -52.81 12.00
N LEU A 88 61.32 -53.35 13.20
CA LEU A 88 60.39 -52.79 14.17
C LEU A 88 60.77 -51.36 14.62
N SER A 89 62.07 -51.05 14.72
CA SER A 89 62.51 -49.71 15.09
C SER A 89 62.23 -48.68 13.99
N LEU A 90 62.38 -49.07 12.71
CA LEU A 90 62.06 -48.21 11.57
C LEU A 90 60.56 -47.92 11.51
N VAL A 91 59.73 -48.95 11.69
CA VAL A 91 58.26 -48.79 11.74
C VAL A 91 57.85 -47.85 12.86
N ARG A 92 58.49 -47.91 14.04
CA ARG A 92 58.16 -47.00 15.14
C ARG A 92 58.45 -45.53 14.79
N HIS A 93 59.54 -45.24 14.10
CA HIS A 93 59.86 -43.86 13.72
C HIS A 93 58.92 -43.34 12.64
N SER A 94 58.59 -44.15 11.63
CA SER A 94 57.60 -43.72 10.62
C SER A 94 56.23 -43.44 11.25
N LEU A 95 55.80 -44.27 12.21
CA LEU A 95 54.51 -44.09 12.88
C LEU A 95 54.48 -42.87 13.80
N ALA A 96 55.63 -42.50 14.40
CA ALA A 96 55.74 -41.29 15.20
C ALA A 96 55.69 -40.01 14.35
N ASP A 97 56.34 -40.03 13.19
CA ASP A 97 56.31 -38.91 12.23
C ASP A 97 54.90 -38.73 11.65
N GLU A 98 54.20 -39.82 11.30
CA GLU A 98 52.81 -39.78 10.86
C GLU A 98 51.86 -39.22 11.93
N LEU A 99 52.04 -39.61 13.20
CA LEU A 99 51.24 -39.08 14.31
C LEU A 99 51.49 -37.59 14.56
N SER A 100 52.74 -37.13 14.45
CA SER A 100 53.07 -35.71 14.61
C SER A 100 52.44 -34.87 13.50
N TYR A 101 52.52 -35.33 12.25
CA TYR A 101 51.91 -34.67 11.10
C TYR A 101 50.39 -34.54 11.25
N LEU A 102 49.70 -35.62 11.64
CA LEU A 102 48.25 -35.60 11.84
C LEU A 102 47.84 -34.71 13.03
N SER A 103 48.65 -34.65 14.09
CA SER A 103 48.39 -33.77 15.24
C SER A 103 48.48 -32.29 14.87
N ASP A 104 49.51 -31.91 14.10
CA ASP A 104 49.69 -30.51 13.67
C ASP A 104 48.60 -30.05 12.69
N GLU A 105 48.01 -30.96 11.91
CA GLU A 105 46.88 -30.65 11.00
C GLU A 105 45.53 -30.53 11.75
N LEU A 106 45.45 -31.02 12.99
CA LEU A 106 44.22 -31.01 13.82
C LEU A 106 44.19 -29.89 14.88
N VAL A 107 45.33 -29.30 15.27
CA VAL A 107 45.40 -28.29 16.34
C VAL A 107 45.46 -26.88 15.76
N SER A 108 44.38 -26.11 15.98
CA SER A 108 44.20 -24.71 15.54
C SER A 108 45.30 -23.78 16.09
N SER A 109 46.06 -23.15 15.18
CA SER A 109 46.92 -22.00 15.48
C SER A 109 46.07 -20.73 15.49
N LEU A 110 45.29 -20.54 16.55
CA LEU A 110 44.70 -19.24 16.92
C LEU A 110 45.83 -18.21 17.12
N GLY A 111 46.39 -17.65 16.05
CA GLY A 111 47.50 -16.71 16.18
C GLY A 111 48.11 -16.12 14.90
N GLU A 112 47.99 -16.74 13.72
CA GLU A 112 48.67 -16.22 12.52
C GLU A 112 47.69 -15.86 11.37
N PRO A 113 47.70 -14.62 10.87
CA PRO A 113 46.75 -14.12 9.88
C PRO A 113 46.90 -14.67 8.44
N ASP A 114 47.89 -15.54 8.19
CA ASP A 114 48.20 -16.11 6.86
C ASP A 114 48.16 -17.65 6.81
N SER A 115 47.68 -18.32 7.88
CA SER A 115 47.55 -19.78 7.88
C SER A 115 46.25 -20.26 7.22
N LYS A 116 46.34 -21.33 6.43
CA LYS A 116 45.17 -22.01 5.85
C LYS A 116 44.27 -22.54 6.98
N PRO A 117 42.93 -22.48 6.86
CA PRO A 117 42.02 -23.00 7.87
C PRO A 117 42.32 -24.48 8.13
N THR A 118 42.22 -24.88 9.40
CA THR A 118 42.40 -26.30 9.77
C THR A 118 41.22 -27.13 9.29
N LEU A 119 41.41 -28.45 9.16
CA LEU A 119 40.32 -29.37 8.76
C LEU A 119 39.10 -29.27 9.69
N LEU A 120 39.30 -28.94 10.98
CA LEU A 120 38.21 -28.76 11.94
C LEU A 120 37.42 -27.47 11.67
N GLU A 121 38.12 -26.36 11.39
CA GLU A 121 37.49 -25.08 11.05
C GLU A 121 36.75 -25.17 9.71
N ASP A 122 37.31 -25.88 8.73
CA ASP A 122 36.65 -26.19 7.46
C ASP A 122 35.40 -27.05 7.68
N LEU A 123 35.45 -28.05 8.57
CA LEU A 123 34.29 -28.89 8.92
C LEU A 123 33.22 -28.06 9.65
N GLU A 124 33.60 -27.17 10.57
CA GLU A 124 32.67 -26.25 11.22
C GLU A 124 32.02 -25.28 10.23
N ALA A 125 32.78 -24.74 9.28
CA ALA A 125 32.25 -23.89 8.21
C ALA A 125 31.31 -24.66 7.28
N LEU A 126 31.68 -25.90 6.90
CA LEU A 126 30.82 -26.80 6.14
C LEU A 126 29.55 -27.17 6.93
N HIS A 127 29.63 -27.32 8.24
CA HIS A 127 28.47 -27.62 9.09
C HIS A 127 27.55 -26.40 9.23
N ARG A 128 28.11 -25.19 9.36
CA ARG A 128 27.33 -23.93 9.35
C ARG A 128 26.62 -23.74 8.01
N THR A 129 27.34 -23.90 6.90
CA THR A 129 26.77 -23.78 5.56
C THR A 129 25.73 -24.87 5.29
N LEU A 130 25.94 -26.10 5.77
CA LEU A 130 24.94 -27.17 5.69
C LEU A 130 23.67 -26.81 6.47
N LYS A 131 23.79 -26.27 7.68
CA LYS A 131 22.66 -25.82 8.48
C LYS A 131 21.91 -24.64 7.84
N GLU A 132 22.63 -23.72 7.21
CA GLU A 132 22.04 -22.63 6.41
C GLU A 132 21.33 -23.16 5.16
N LEU A 133 21.92 -24.11 4.45
CA LEU A 133 21.30 -24.76 3.30
C LEU A 133 20.04 -25.54 3.71
N GLU A 134 20.05 -26.20 4.86
CA GLU A 134 18.89 -26.89 5.42
C GLU A 134 17.76 -25.91 5.79
N SER A 135 18.09 -24.75 6.38
CA SER A 135 17.09 -23.74 6.72
C SER A 135 16.49 -23.09 5.46
N VAL A 136 17.32 -22.78 4.45
CA VAL A 136 16.87 -22.28 3.16
C VAL A 136 16.02 -23.31 2.43
N LYS A 137 16.42 -24.60 2.46
CA LYS A 137 15.62 -25.68 1.87
C LYS A 137 14.24 -25.78 2.54
N ALA A 138 14.18 -25.73 3.88
CA ALA A 138 12.91 -25.75 4.60
C ALA A 138 12.03 -24.54 4.24
N TYR A 139 12.62 -23.35 4.16
CA TYR A 139 11.95 -22.12 3.75
C TYR A 139 11.33 -22.26 2.34
N VAL A 140 12.11 -22.73 1.36
CA VAL A 140 11.63 -22.94 -0.02
C VAL A 140 10.54 -24.01 -0.08
N GLN A 141 10.65 -25.08 0.69
CA GLN A 141 9.64 -26.13 0.75
C GLN A 141 8.30 -25.62 1.30
N VAL A 142 8.31 -24.73 2.29
CA VAL A 142 7.09 -24.09 2.82
C VAL A 142 6.42 -23.26 1.72
N ILE A 143 7.19 -22.46 0.99
CA ILE A 143 6.69 -21.65 -0.14
C ILE A 143 6.15 -22.55 -1.25
N GLU A 144 6.90 -23.56 -1.67
CA GLU A 144 6.50 -24.50 -2.70
C GLU A 144 5.17 -25.19 -2.35
N HIS A 145 5.02 -25.63 -1.10
CA HIS A 145 3.80 -26.26 -0.64
C HIS A 145 2.60 -25.30 -0.65
N ALA A 146 2.78 -24.05 -0.19
CA ALA A 146 1.74 -23.03 -0.26
C ALA A 146 1.32 -22.73 -1.70
N LEU A 147 2.28 -22.61 -2.63
CA LEU A 147 2.00 -22.37 -4.04
C LEU A 147 1.26 -23.55 -4.69
N LYS A 148 1.67 -24.79 -4.39
CA LYS A 148 0.97 -26.00 -4.85
C LYS A 148 -0.48 -26.06 -4.37
N LEU A 149 -0.73 -25.72 -3.10
CA LEU A 149 -2.08 -25.64 -2.55
C LEU A 149 -2.90 -24.51 -3.20
N SER A 150 -2.27 -23.36 -3.46
CA SER A 150 -2.90 -22.26 -4.19
C SER A 150 -3.32 -22.67 -5.61
N GLU A 151 -2.42 -23.29 -6.37
CA GLU A 151 -2.70 -23.78 -7.72
C GLU A 151 -3.81 -24.84 -7.71
N ALA A 152 -3.75 -25.80 -6.79
CA ALA A 152 -4.76 -26.83 -6.64
C ALA A 152 -6.13 -26.24 -6.29
N ALA A 153 -6.20 -25.18 -5.48
CA ALA A 153 -7.45 -24.51 -5.14
C ALA A 153 -8.10 -23.79 -6.32
N VAL A 154 -7.30 -23.14 -7.16
CA VAL A 154 -7.82 -22.49 -8.37
C VAL A 154 -8.28 -23.55 -9.39
N GLU A 155 -7.54 -24.64 -9.56
CA GLU A 155 -7.88 -25.70 -10.52
C GLU A 155 -9.11 -26.53 -10.12
N ASP A 156 -9.29 -26.78 -8.82
CA ASP A 156 -10.49 -27.41 -8.26
C ASP A 156 -11.75 -26.60 -8.62
N VAL A 157 -11.67 -25.27 -8.50
CA VAL A 157 -12.77 -24.38 -8.86
C VAL A 157 -13.02 -24.34 -10.37
N ARG A 158 -11.95 -24.37 -11.19
CA ARG A 158 -12.07 -24.38 -12.67
C ARG A 158 -12.74 -25.63 -13.21
N SER A 159 -12.45 -26.79 -12.61
CA SER A 159 -13.01 -28.07 -13.02
C SER A 159 -14.38 -28.36 -12.40
N SER A 160 -14.66 -27.84 -11.21
CA SER A 160 -15.93 -28.04 -10.50
C SER A 160 -17.06 -27.17 -11.04
N THR A 161 -18.25 -27.77 -11.12
CA THR A 161 -19.52 -27.08 -11.40
C THR A 161 -20.23 -26.61 -10.13
N THR A 162 -19.70 -26.97 -8.94
CA THR A 162 -20.28 -26.62 -7.64
C THR A 162 -19.39 -25.65 -6.88
N VAL A 163 -19.99 -24.72 -6.15
CA VAL A 163 -19.27 -23.72 -5.35
C VAL A 163 -18.77 -24.34 -4.06
N ARG A 164 -17.53 -24.79 -4.07
CA ARG A 164 -16.80 -25.31 -2.90
C ARG A 164 -15.33 -24.89 -2.99
N VAL A 165 -14.67 -24.70 -1.86
CA VAL A 165 -13.27 -24.23 -1.78
C VAL A 165 -12.41 -25.04 -0.77
N PRO A 166 -12.49 -26.39 -0.76
CA PRO A 166 -11.82 -27.20 0.27
C PRO A 166 -10.30 -27.11 0.23
N GLN A 167 -9.70 -26.93 -0.95
CA GLN A 167 -8.24 -26.76 -1.07
C GLN A 167 -7.79 -25.38 -0.58
N TYR A 168 -8.64 -24.37 -0.70
CA TYR A 168 -8.37 -23.04 -0.16
C TYR A 168 -8.40 -23.05 1.39
N GLU A 169 -9.34 -23.79 1.99
CA GLU A 169 -9.38 -23.99 3.44
C GLU A 169 -8.08 -24.66 3.94
N LYS A 170 -7.60 -25.70 3.24
CA LYS A 170 -6.30 -26.32 3.56
C LYS A 170 -5.13 -25.35 3.44
N LEU A 171 -5.14 -24.44 2.46
CA LEU A 171 -4.12 -23.40 2.33
C LEU A 171 -4.17 -22.45 3.54
N GLN A 172 -5.35 -22.02 3.96
CA GLN A 172 -5.51 -21.18 5.15
C GLN A 172 -5.04 -21.89 6.42
N GLU A 173 -5.42 -23.15 6.63
CA GLU A 173 -4.98 -23.97 7.75
C GLU A 173 -3.45 -24.13 7.76
N PHE A 174 -2.85 -24.39 6.59
CA PHE A 174 -1.41 -24.48 6.44
C PHE A 174 -0.70 -23.17 6.83
N VAL A 175 -1.14 -22.04 6.28
CA VAL A 175 -0.54 -20.72 6.59
C VAL A 175 -0.74 -20.35 8.07
N ALA A 176 -1.90 -20.65 8.65
CA ALA A 176 -2.16 -20.46 10.08
C ALA A 176 -1.23 -21.33 10.94
N SER A 177 -0.99 -22.59 10.54
CA SER A 177 -0.06 -23.48 11.22
C SER A 177 1.40 -22.99 11.14
N VAL A 178 1.83 -22.49 9.97
CA VAL A 178 3.17 -21.93 9.78
C VAL A 178 3.35 -20.66 10.61
N SER A 179 2.36 -19.75 10.59
CA SER A 179 2.36 -18.54 11.41
C SER A 179 2.46 -18.87 12.90
N ALA A 180 1.65 -19.81 13.40
CA ALA A 180 1.69 -20.24 14.80
C ALA A 180 3.03 -20.93 15.19
N ALA A 181 3.69 -21.61 14.25
CA ALA A 181 5.01 -22.19 14.48
C ALA A 181 6.10 -21.11 14.57
N CYS A 182 6.07 -20.10 13.69
CA CYS A 182 7.00 -18.97 13.71
C CYS A 182 6.86 -18.12 14.98
N THR A 183 5.63 -17.81 15.43
CA THR A 183 5.42 -17.02 16.65
C THR A 183 5.96 -17.70 17.92
N LYS A 184 6.05 -19.04 17.94
CA LYS A 184 6.66 -19.78 19.06
C LYS A 184 8.19 -19.70 19.09
N VAL A 185 8.82 -19.37 17.97
CA VAL A 185 10.28 -19.28 17.80
C VAL A 185 10.80 -17.86 18.07
N GLU A 186 10.00 -16.82 17.78
CA GLU A 186 10.34 -15.40 17.99
C GLU A 186 10.57 -14.98 19.45
N ALA A 187 10.29 -15.84 20.44
CA ALA A 187 10.69 -15.58 21.83
C ALA A 187 12.23 -15.58 22.04
N VAL A 188 13.03 -15.95 21.04
CA VAL A 188 14.49 -16.14 21.18
C VAL A 188 15.35 -15.43 20.11
N ALA A 189 14.81 -14.96 18.97
CA ALA A 189 15.63 -14.34 17.92
C ALA A 189 14.94 -13.18 17.19
N SER A 190 15.63 -12.05 17.07
CA SER A 190 15.15 -10.84 16.36
C SER A 190 15.28 -10.99 14.84
N GLN A 191 14.13 -10.96 14.15
CA GLN A 191 13.90 -10.48 12.77
C GLN A 191 14.62 -11.20 11.60
N PRO A 192 14.03 -12.31 11.11
CA PRO A 192 13.77 -12.50 9.66
C PRO A 192 12.36 -13.05 9.29
N ASP A 193 11.53 -13.48 10.24
CA ASP A 193 10.32 -14.29 9.99
C ASP A 193 9.10 -13.53 9.43
N LEU A 194 9.09 -12.19 9.53
CA LEU A 194 7.97 -11.35 9.08
C LEU A 194 7.77 -11.39 7.55
N HIS A 195 8.83 -11.62 6.77
CA HIS A 195 8.74 -11.65 5.31
C HIS A 195 8.08 -12.94 4.77
N LEU A 196 8.35 -14.08 5.40
CA LEU A 196 7.72 -15.36 5.01
C LEU A 196 6.21 -15.31 5.28
N ILE A 197 5.83 -14.87 6.49
CA ILE A 197 4.42 -14.77 6.89
C ILE A 197 3.70 -13.78 5.97
N GLY A 198 4.27 -12.60 5.72
CA GLY A 198 3.69 -11.61 4.81
C GLY A 198 3.55 -12.12 3.37
N PHE A 199 4.52 -12.90 2.88
CA PHE A 199 4.41 -13.55 1.57
C PHE A 199 3.28 -14.59 1.54
N LEU A 200 3.21 -15.48 2.55
CA LEU A 200 2.19 -16.52 2.63
C LEU A 200 0.77 -15.95 2.78
N GLU A 201 0.59 -14.91 3.58
CA GLU A 201 -0.67 -14.15 3.65
C GLU A 201 -1.01 -13.52 2.29
N GLY A 202 0.00 -12.98 1.59
CA GLY A 202 -0.14 -12.49 0.21
C GLY A 202 -0.59 -13.57 -0.78
N VAL A 203 -0.07 -14.80 -0.65
CA VAL A 203 -0.51 -15.96 -1.45
C VAL A 203 -1.98 -16.26 -1.16
N VAL A 204 -2.39 -16.38 0.11
CA VAL A 204 -3.80 -16.63 0.50
C VAL A 204 -4.75 -15.59 -0.10
N GLU A 205 -4.37 -14.31 -0.04
CA GLU A 205 -5.17 -13.21 -0.60
C GLU A 205 -5.20 -13.22 -2.14
N GLN A 206 -4.10 -13.60 -2.79
CA GLN A 206 -4.04 -13.77 -4.24
C GLN A 206 -4.89 -14.96 -4.70
N THR A 207 -4.77 -16.12 -4.04
CA THR A 207 -5.56 -17.32 -4.38
C THR A 207 -7.05 -17.03 -4.32
N TRP A 208 -7.53 -16.30 -3.31
CA TRP A 208 -8.96 -15.93 -3.24
C TRP A 208 -9.37 -15.00 -4.39
N ARG A 209 -8.52 -14.03 -4.74
CA ARG A 209 -8.75 -13.15 -5.89
C ARG A 209 -8.80 -13.94 -7.20
N ASP A 210 -7.97 -14.95 -7.37
CA ASP A 210 -7.94 -15.80 -8.55
C ASP A 210 -9.19 -16.70 -8.62
N ILE A 211 -9.60 -17.31 -7.50
CA ILE A 211 -10.87 -18.08 -7.39
C ILE A 211 -12.05 -17.18 -7.76
N LYS A 212 -12.13 -15.98 -7.18
CA LYS A 212 -13.15 -14.99 -7.53
C LYS A 212 -13.08 -14.58 -9.01
N GLY A 213 -11.88 -14.50 -9.57
CA GLY A 213 -11.63 -14.25 -10.98
C GLY A 213 -12.27 -15.31 -11.87
N VAL A 214 -12.12 -16.60 -11.54
CA VAL A 214 -12.71 -17.71 -12.30
C VAL A 214 -14.24 -17.61 -12.35
N PHE A 215 -14.90 -17.40 -11.20
CA PHE A 215 -16.36 -17.26 -11.17
C PHE A 215 -16.84 -15.95 -11.82
N SER A 216 -16.10 -14.85 -11.65
CA SER A 216 -16.38 -13.59 -12.36
C SER A 216 -16.35 -13.78 -13.87
N SER A 217 -15.35 -14.48 -14.40
CA SER A 217 -15.27 -14.76 -15.84
C SER A 217 -16.44 -15.60 -16.35
N ARG A 218 -16.85 -16.65 -15.60
CA ARG A 218 -18.03 -17.45 -15.95
C ARG A 218 -19.32 -16.61 -15.99
N LEU A 219 -19.50 -15.70 -15.04
CA LEU A 219 -20.63 -14.77 -15.03
C LEU A 219 -20.57 -13.83 -16.23
N LEU A 220 -19.39 -13.29 -16.56
CA LEU A 220 -19.21 -12.39 -17.69
C LEU A 220 -19.46 -13.07 -19.04
N GLU A 221 -18.98 -14.31 -19.22
CA GLU A 221 -19.26 -15.13 -20.40
C GLU A 221 -20.77 -15.41 -20.55
N ALA A 222 -21.48 -15.65 -19.45
CA ALA A 222 -22.93 -15.80 -19.47
C ALA A 222 -23.66 -14.47 -19.75
N ALA A 223 -23.19 -13.36 -19.17
CA ALA A 223 -23.75 -12.04 -19.36
C ALA A 223 -23.54 -11.52 -20.80
N GLU A 224 -22.43 -11.88 -21.45
CA GLU A 224 -22.16 -11.54 -22.85
C GLU A 224 -23.23 -12.10 -23.79
N LYS A 225 -23.75 -13.31 -23.50
CA LYS A 225 -24.87 -13.89 -24.27
C LYS A 225 -26.17 -13.12 -24.12
N LEU A 226 -26.32 -12.37 -23.02
CA LEU A 226 -27.39 -11.40 -22.79
C LEU A 226 -27.08 -10.02 -23.40
N LYS A 227 -25.98 -9.90 -24.15
CA LYS A 227 -25.43 -8.67 -24.75
C LYS A 227 -24.89 -7.66 -23.74
N TRP A 228 -24.64 -8.05 -22.50
CA TRP A 228 -24.01 -7.17 -21.51
C TRP A 228 -22.62 -6.70 -22.00
N PRO A 229 -22.21 -5.44 -21.78
CA PRO A 229 -22.88 -4.35 -21.05
C PRO A 229 -23.66 -3.39 -21.98
N LEU A 230 -24.33 -3.89 -23.02
CA LEU A 230 -25.37 -3.10 -23.71
C LEU A 230 -26.70 -3.29 -22.98
N LYS A 231 -27.71 -2.46 -23.30
CA LYS A 231 -29.08 -2.66 -22.81
C LYS A 231 -29.53 -4.12 -22.98
N VAL A 232 -29.84 -4.76 -21.85
CA VAL A 232 -30.28 -6.16 -21.82
C VAL A 232 -31.78 -6.23 -22.01
N ASP A 233 -32.21 -6.88 -23.10
CA ASP A 233 -33.59 -7.33 -23.25
C ASP A 233 -33.70 -8.77 -22.73
N TYR A 234 -33.92 -8.88 -21.42
CA TYR A 234 -33.94 -10.17 -20.74
C TYR A 234 -35.09 -11.06 -21.22
N ALA A 235 -36.23 -10.47 -21.60
CA ALA A 235 -37.40 -11.20 -22.06
C ALA A 235 -37.26 -11.75 -23.49
N ALA A 236 -36.34 -11.21 -24.29
CA ALA A 236 -36.01 -11.73 -25.62
C ALA A 236 -34.86 -12.77 -25.63
N ALA A 237 -34.04 -12.85 -24.58
CA ALA A 237 -32.90 -13.77 -24.52
C ALA A 237 -33.33 -15.25 -24.49
N ALA A 238 -32.50 -16.20 -24.96
CA ALA A 238 -32.84 -17.62 -24.89
C ALA A 238 -32.94 -18.12 -23.44
N LEU A 239 -33.85 -19.07 -23.16
CA LEU A 239 -34.06 -19.59 -21.81
C LEU A 239 -32.80 -20.20 -21.19
N GLU A 240 -31.99 -20.89 -22.01
CA GLU A 240 -30.74 -21.50 -21.56
C GLU A 240 -29.69 -20.45 -21.19
N ASP A 241 -29.62 -19.34 -21.91
CA ASP A 241 -28.69 -18.24 -21.60
C ASP A 241 -29.12 -17.49 -20.32
N ARG A 242 -30.42 -17.32 -20.11
CA ARG A 242 -30.98 -16.78 -18.85
C ARG A 242 -30.60 -17.65 -17.67
N LYS A 243 -30.87 -18.96 -17.74
CA LYS A 243 -30.51 -19.92 -16.66
C LYS A 243 -29.01 -19.96 -16.40
N ALA A 244 -28.18 -19.89 -17.45
CA ALA A 244 -26.74 -19.85 -17.31
C ALA A 244 -26.28 -18.60 -16.53
N PHE A 245 -26.87 -17.44 -16.84
CA PHE A 245 -26.61 -16.19 -16.10
C PHE A 245 -27.07 -16.28 -14.65
N GLU A 246 -28.32 -16.70 -14.39
CA GLU A 246 -28.87 -16.82 -13.03
C GLU A 246 -28.03 -17.77 -12.17
N LYS A 247 -27.61 -18.91 -12.74
CA LYS A 247 -26.73 -19.87 -12.07
C LYS A 247 -25.36 -19.26 -11.76
N ALA A 248 -24.70 -18.65 -12.75
CA ALA A 248 -23.37 -18.06 -12.53
C ALA A 248 -23.42 -16.91 -11.51
N PHE A 249 -24.51 -16.14 -11.50
CA PHE A 249 -24.76 -15.08 -10.52
C PHE A 249 -24.92 -15.65 -9.11
N GLY A 250 -25.78 -16.68 -8.95
CA GLY A 250 -25.99 -17.38 -7.68
C GLY A 250 -24.74 -18.11 -7.17
N ASP A 251 -23.93 -18.67 -8.07
CA ASP A 251 -22.67 -19.33 -7.73
C ASP A 251 -21.68 -18.31 -7.10
N LEU A 252 -21.61 -17.11 -7.68
CA LEU A 252 -20.71 -16.06 -7.20
C LEU A 252 -21.21 -15.40 -5.89
N LEU A 253 -22.52 -15.32 -5.65
CA LEU A 253 -23.08 -14.98 -4.33
C LEU A 253 -22.78 -16.05 -3.28
N SER A 254 -22.87 -17.32 -3.66
CA SER A 254 -22.54 -18.44 -2.78
C SER A 254 -21.06 -18.39 -2.38
N LEU A 255 -20.17 -18.06 -3.32
CA LEU A 255 -18.74 -17.85 -3.06
C LEU A 255 -18.53 -16.71 -2.07
N GLN A 256 -19.25 -15.60 -2.22
CA GLN A 256 -19.18 -14.47 -1.28
C GLN A 256 -19.61 -14.88 0.13
N SER A 257 -20.72 -15.62 0.23
CA SER A 257 -21.23 -16.13 1.51
C SER A 257 -20.24 -17.08 2.20
N ILE A 258 -19.56 -17.93 1.42
CA ILE A 258 -18.48 -18.80 1.91
C ILE A 258 -17.29 -17.95 2.38
N GLY A 259 -16.87 -16.99 1.56
CA GLY A 259 -15.80 -16.05 1.90
C GLY A 259 -16.05 -15.29 3.19
N HIS A 260 -17.30 -14.89 3.45
CA HIS A 260 -17.67 -14.22 4.70
C HIS A 260 -17.50 -15.11 5.95
N LYS A 261 -17.65 -16.43 5.80
CA LYS A 261 -17.51 -17.39 6.92
C LYS A 261 -16.07 -17.80 7.19
N ILE A 262 -15.28 -17.99 6.13
CA ILE A 262 -13.93 -18.55 6.24
C ILE A 262 -12.84 -17.48 6.31
N ARG A 263 -13.13 -16.23 5.91
CA ARG A 263 -12.15 -15.13 5.91
C ARG A 263 -12.44 -14.13 7.02
N ASP A 264 -11.41 -13.83 7.80
CA ASP A 264 -11.47 -12.87 8.90
C ASP A 264 -11.96 -11.49 8.40
N PRO A 265 -13.06 -10.95 8.94
CA PRO A 265 -13.55 -9.62 8.60
C PRO A 265 -12.55 -8.50 8.91
N SER A 266 -11.69 -8.69 9.93
CA SER A 266 -10.76 -7.67 10.44
C SER A 266 -9.52 -7.46 9.57
N LYS A 267 -9.12 -8.47 8.79
CA LYS A 267 -8.00 -8.38 7.83
C LYS A 267 -8.42 -7.87 6.45
N ARG A 268 -9.69 -7.53 6.25
CA ARG A 268 -10.16 -6.90 5.01
C ARG A 268 -9.62 -5.47 4.96
N ASN A 269 -8.53 -5.25 4.23
CA ASN A 269 -8.01 -3.90 3.96
C ASN A 269 -9.17 -3.01 3.47
N GLY A 270 -9.64 -2.14 4.36
CA GLY A 270 -10.71 -1.21 4.09
C GLY A 270 -10.22 -0.17 3.10
N SER A 271 -10.70 -0.23 1.86
CA SER A 271 -10.82 0.95 1.00
C SER A 271 -11.56 0.70 -0.31
N LEU A 272 -11.59 -0.50 -0.90
CA LEU A 272 -12.07 -0.67 -2.30
C LEU A 272 -12.63 -2.06 -2.64
N THR A 273 -12.78 -2.97 -1.68
CA THR A 273 -13.19 -4.38 -1.89
C THR A 273 -14.62 -4.68 -1.49
N GLU A 274 -15.35 -3.67 -1.02
CA GLU A 274 -16.71 -3.78 -0.50
C GLU A 274 -17.69 -3.74 -1.67
N GLY A 275 -18.52 -4.78 -1.77
CA GLY A 275 -19.53 -4.90 -2.80
C GLY A 275 -19.94 -6.33 -3.09
N LEU A 276 -21.10 -6.49 -3.70
CA LEU A 276 -21.55 -7.81 -4.15
C LEU A 276 -20.63 -8.31 -5.27
N TYR A 277 -20.03 -9.49 -5.11
CA TYR A 277 -19.10 -10.06 -6.08
C TYR A 277 -19.69 -10.13 -7.50
N PRO A 278 -20.95 -10.54 -7.70
CA PRO A 278 -21.56 -10.49 -9.04
C PRO A 278 -21.66 -9.10 -9.63
N ILE A 279 -22.04 -8.10 -8.84
CA ILE A 279 -22.17 -6.72 -9.32
C ILE A 279 -20.78 -6.15 -9.65
N GLN A 280 -19.78 -6.43 -8.81
CA GLN A 280 -18.39 -6.09 -9.11
C GLN A 280 -17.90 -6.70 -10.42
N ALA A 281 -18.27 -7.95 -10.72
CA ALA A 281 -17.96 -8.57 -12.01
C ALA A 281 -18.68 -7.84 -13.16
N LEU A 282 -19.99 -7.57 -13.03
CA LEU A 282 -20.77 -6.87 -14.06
C LEU A 282 -20.27 -5.44 -14.36
N VAL A 283 -19.65 -4.76 -13.39
CA VAL A 283 -19.02 -3.45 -13.63
C VAL A 283 -17.71 -3.56 -14.43
N GLN A 284 -17.03 -4.71 -14.48
CA GLN A 284 -15.72 -4.83 -15.14
C GLN A 284 -15.73 -4.45 -16.64
N PRO A 285 -16.68 -4.92 -17.48
CA PRO A 285 -16.76 -4.51 -18.87
C PRO A 285 -16.98 -3.00 -19.06
N ILE A 286 -17.77 -2.38 -18.17
CA ILE A 286 -18.05 -0.93 -18.18
C ILE A 286 -16.78 -0.17 -17.75
N ALA A 287 -16.12 -0.62 -16.69
CA ALA A 287 -14.84 -0.07 -16.25
C ALA A 287 -13.76 -0.15 -17.33
N LEU A 288 -13.73 -1.23 -18.12
CA LEU A 288 -12.81 -1.38 -19.25
C LEU A 288 -13.11 -0.37 -20.37
N ARG A 289 -14.39 -0.17 -20.71
CA ARG A 289 -14.82 0.87 -21.66
C ARG A 289 -14.47 2.27 -21.15
N PHE A 290 -14.75 2.56 -19.89
CA PHE A 290 -14.38 3.82 -19.23
C PHE A 290 -12.87 4.07 -19.34
N LYS A 291 -12.05 3.08 -18.98
CA LYS A 291 -10.58 3.17 -19.06
C LYS A 291 -10.11 3.43 -20.50
N TYR A 292 -10.68 2.74 -21.47
CA TYR A 292 -10.35 2.93 -22.88
C TYR A 292 -10.66 4.35 -23.38
N HIS A 293 -11.81 4.91 -23.03
CA HIS A 293 -12.23 6.24 -23.48
C HIS A 293 -11.60 7.39 -22.67
N PHE A 294 -11.44 7.24 -21.37
CA PHE A 294 -11.15 8.34 -20.45
C PHE A 294 -9.83 8.23 -19.68
N GLU A 295 -9.09 7.12 -19.79
CA GLU A 295 -7.76 6.98 -19.15
C GLU A 295 -6.61 6.71 -20.13
N GLY A 296 -6.92 6.49 -21.42
CA GLY A 296 -5.94 6.23 -22.48
C GLY A 296 -5.51 7.47 -23.27
N THR A 297 -4.99 7.26 -24.47
CA THR A 297 -4.54 8.30 -25.42
C THR A 297 -5.62 8.76 -26.41
N ARG A 298 -6.87 8.37 -26.18
CA ARG A 298 -8.01 8.70 -27.05
C ARG A 298 -8.33 10.20 -26.98
N GLN A 299 -8.88 10.74 -28.07
CA GLN A 299 -9.38 12.12 -28.14
C GLN A 299 -10.53 12.39 -27.16
N THR A 300 -11.16 11.33 -26.65
CA THR A 300 -12.19 11.40 -25.60
C THR A 300 -11.62 11.66 -24.21
N ASN A 301 -10.31 11.46 -24.00
CA ASN A 301 -9.64 11.75 -22.72
C ASN A 301 -9.19 13.22 -22.67
N ARG A 302 -10.15 14.13 -22.64
CA ARG A 302 -9.92 15.58 -22.59
C ARG A 302 -10.06 16.12 -21.18
N LEU A 303 -9.09 16.92 -20.76
CA LEU A 303 -9.10 17.57 -19.45
C LEU A 303 -10.12 18.72 -19.38
N ASP A 304 -10.39 19.37 -20.50
CA ASP A 304 -11.34 20.48 -20.64
C ASP A 304 -12.79 20.02 -20.86
N LYS A 305 -13.00 18.70 -20.99
CA LYS A 305 -14.33 18.08 -21.18
C LYS A 305 -14.68 17.06 -20.10
N PRO A 306 -14.67 17.46 -18.81
CA PRO A 306 -15.01 16.57 -17.71
C PRO A 306 -16.44 16.04 -17.79
N GLU A 307 -17.37 16.78 -18.41
CA GLU A 307 -18.76 16.38 -18.59
C GLU A 307 -18.91 15.01 -19.28
N TRP A 308 -17.96 14.60 -20.13
CA TRP A 308 -18.07 13.36 -20.90
C TRP A 308 -17.99 12.11 -20.04
N TYR A 309 -17.04 12.06 -19.09
CA TYR A 309 -16.88 10.89 -18.25
C TYR A 309 -17.94 10.84 -17.13
N PHE A 310 -18.41 12.00 -16.65
CA PHE A 310 -19.52 12.07 -15.71
C PHE A 310 -20.84 11.62 -16.36
N THR A 311 -21.18 12.19 -17.53
CA THR A 311 -22.38 11.82 -18.28
C THR A 311 -22.37 10.34 -18.66
N HIS A 312 -21.22 9.78 -19.01
CA HIS A 312 -21.11 8.35 -19.30
C HIS A 312 -21.54 7.49 -18.09
N VAL A 313 -21.04 7.79 -16.88
CA VAL A 313 -21.40 7.01 -15.68
C VAL A 313 -22.87 7.17 -15.30
N VAL A 314 -23.43 8.38 -15.41
CA VAL A 314 -24.88 8.61 -15.19
C VAL A 314 -25.71 7.81 -16.19
N ASN A 315 -25.36 7.86 -17.47
CA ASN A 315 -26.08 7.13 -18.51
C ASN A 315 -26.00 5.61 -18.30
N GLU A 316 -24.84 5.07 -17.94
CA GLU A 316 -24.68 3.63 -17.65
C GLU A 316 -25.50 3.21 -16.41
N SER A 317 -25.55 4.05 -15.37
CA SER A 317 -26.43 3.86 -14.19
C SER A 317 -27.91 3.82 -14.60
N HIS A 318 -28.34 4.80 -15.39
CA HIS A 318 -29.73 4.94 -15.83
C HIS A 318 -30.16 3.82 -16.79
N GLU A 319 -29.34 3.51 -17.80
CA GLU A 319 -29.65 2.52 -18.85
C GLU A 319 -29.81 1.10 -18.28
N HIS A 320 -29.02 0.75 -17.25
CA HIS A 320 -29.04 -0.56 -16.62
C HIS A 320 -30.00 -0.68 -15.44
N ARG A 321 -30.60 0.43 -14.97
CA ARG A 321 -31.53 0.45 -13.85
C ARG A 321 -32.68 -0.57 -13.97
N PRO A 322 -33.41 -0.67 -15.10
CA PRO A 322 -34.51 -1.63 -15.20
C PRO A 322 -34.05 -3.08 -15.04
N PHE A 323 -32.86 -3.43 -15.53
CA PHE A 323 -32.29 -4.77 -15.40
C PHE A 323 -31.90 -5.07 -13.95
N MET A 324 -31.34 -4.08 -13.24
CA MET A 324 -30.96 -4.20 -11.84
C MET A 324 -32.18 -4.36 -10.92
N GLU A 325 -33.16 -3.48 -11.05
CA GLU A 325 -34.35 -3.45 -10.18
C GLU A 325 -35.31 -4.63 -10.42
N SER A 326 -35.30 -5.25 -11.61
CA SER A 326 -36.16 -6.40 -11.92
C SER A 326 -35.43 -7.73 -11.77
N ILE A 327 -34.48 -8.00 -12.66
CA ILE A 327 -33.84 -9.31 -12.79
C ILE A 327 -32.89 -9.53 -11.62
N VAL A 328 -31.94 -8.61 -11.40
CA VAL A 328 -30.93 -8.77 -10.36
C VAL A 328 -31.57 -8.76 -8.97
N GLN A 329 -32.53 -7.87 -8.73
CA GLN A 329 -33.28 -7.87 -7.46
C GLN A 329 -33.94 -9.21 -7.18
N SER A 330 -34.57 -9.85 -8.18
CA SER A 330 -35.20 -11.16 -8.02
C SER A 330 -34.21 -12.27 -7.63
N LEU A 331 -32.95 -12.17 -8.07
CA LEU A 331 -31.87 -13.09 -7.72
C LEU A 331 -31.32 -12.83 -6.30
N LEU A 332 -31.43 -11.61 -5.78
CA LEU A 332 -31.02 -11.28 -4.41
C LEU A 332 -32.07 -11.66 -3.36
N LEU A 333 -33.37 -11.57 -3.68
CA LEU A 333 -34.48 -11.86 -2.77
C LEU A 333 -34.37 -13.19 -1.99
N PRO A 334 -33.99 -14.34 -2.59
CA PRO A 334 -33.87 -15.62 -1.88
C PRO A 334 -32.60 -15.75 -1.03
N THR A 335 -31.72 -14.73 -1.01
CA THR A 335 -30.40 -14.79 -0.35
C THR A 335 -30.35 -13.91 0.90
N GLU A 336 -29.22 -13.95 1.62
CA GLU A 336 -28.95 -13.05 2.75
C GLU A 336 -28.87 -11.56 2.33
N TYR A 337 -28.69 -11.29 1.04
CA TYR A 337 -28.52 -9.95 0.47
C TYR A 337 -29.83 -9.27 0.05
N LYS A 338 -31.00 -9.79 0.46
CA LYS A 338 -32.33 -9.30 0.06
C LYS A 338 -32.61 -7.82 0.40
N THR A 339 -31.88 -7.24 1.35
CA THR A 339 -32.02 -5.83 1.76
C THR A 339 -31.19 -4.88 0.91
N ILE A 340 -30.35 -5.42 0.01
CA ILE A 340 -29.52 -4.64 -0.88
C ILE A 340 -30.33 -4.27 -2.11
N ASP A 341 -30.30 -2.99 -2.47
CA ASP A 341 -30.77 -2.45 -3.74
C ASP A 341 -29.65 -2.66 -4.78
N PRO A 342 -29.85 -3.54 -5.79
CA PRO A 342 -28.83 -3.85 -6.77
C PRO A 342 -28.47 -2.67 -7.66
N TRP A 343 -29.41 -1.74 -7.92
CA TRP A 343 -29.12 -0.56 -8.75
C TRP A 343 -28.21 0.40 -7.98
N ARG A 344 -28.54 0.68 -6.71
CA ARG A 344 -27.65 1.50 -5.85
C ARG A 344 -26.29 0.84 -5.67
N GLU A 345 -26.25 -0.46 -5.43
CA GLU A 345 -24.99 -1.19 -5.32
C GLU A 345 -24.19 -1.11 -6.63
N PHE A 346 -24.83 -1.27 -7.78
CA PHE A 346 -24.18 -1.13 -9.09
C PHE A 346 -23.60 0.27 -9.32
N THR A 347 -24.39 1.32 -9.04
CA THR A 347 -23.94 2.71 -9.16
C THR A 347 -22.79 3.02 -8.21
N LEU A 348 -22.85 2.52 -6.96
CA LEU A 348 -21.78 2.62 -5.99
C LEU A 348 -20.48 2.00 -6.51
N GLN A 349 -20.54 0.81 -7.12
CA GLN A 349 -19.37 0.12 -7.68
C GLN A 349 -18.75 0.84 -8.89
N MET A 350 -19.47 1.76 -9.55
CA MET A 350 -18.93 2.58 -10.65
C MET A 350 -18.22 3.86 -10.17
N LEU A 351 -18.59 4.42 -9.00
CA LEU A 351 -17.98 5.64 -8.47
C LEU A 351 -16.45 5.61 -8.35
N PRO A 352 -15.79 4.49 -7.98
CA PRO A 352 -14.34 4.41 -7.94
C PRO A 352 -13.63 4.72 -9.26
N LEU A 353 -14.31 4.55 -10.41
CA LEU A 353 -13.78 4.93 -11.73
C LEU A 353 -13.57 6.45 -11.81
N LEU A 354 -14.56 7.21 -11.36
CA LEU A 354 -14.52 8.66 -11.29
C LEU A 354 -13.52 9.14 -10.24
N GLU A 355 -13.51 8.52 -9.06
CA GLU A 355 -12.55 8.88 -8.01
C GLU A 355 -11.12 8.75 -8.50
N ARG A 356 -10.77 7.62 -9.12
CA ARG A 356 -9.43 7.39 -9.66
C ARG A 356 -9.10 8.40 -10.75
N LYS A 357 -10.04 8.67 -11.65
CA LYS A 357 -9.89 9.66 -12.73
C LYS A 357 -9.62 11.06 -12.18
N LEU A 358 -10.40 11.51 -11.22
CA LEU A 358 -10.24 12.81 -10.55
C LEU A 358 -8.91 12.90 -9.81
N ARG A 359 -8.58 11.87 -9.00
CA ARG A 359 -7.33 11.83 -8.22
C ARG A 359 -6.09 11.96 -9.10
N ARG A 360 -6.14 11.42 -10.32
CA ARG A 360 -5.04 11.49 -11.29
C ARG A 360 -5.00 12.82 -12.06
N THR A 361 -6.14 13.45 -12.33
CA THR A 361 -6.23 14.60 -13.24
C THR A 361 -6.19 15.95 -12.54
N ILE A 362 -6.82 16.09 -11.37
CA ILE A 362 -6.91 17.36 -10.65
C ILE A 362 -5.55 18.01 -10.36
N PRO A 363 -4.48 17.28 -9.98
CA PRO A 363 -3.16 17.90 -9.77
C PRO A 363 -2.65 18.70 -10.98
N ALA A 364 -2.94 18.25 -12.21
CA ALA A 364 -2.56 18.96 -13.43
C ALA A 364 -3.46 20.17 -13.72
N LEU A 365 -4.67 20.21 -13.17
CA LEU A 365 -5.64 21.29 -13.36
C LEU A 365 -5.43 22.46 -12.39
N LEU A 366 -4.65 22.29 -11.32
CA LEU A 366 -4.38 23.34 -10.34
C LEU A 366 -3.75 24.59 -10.96
N ALA A 367 -2.96 24.43 -12.03
CA ALA A 367 -2.37 25.55 -12.78
C ALA A 367 -3.33 26.18 -13.80
N HIS A 368 -4.53 25.63 -13.98
CA HIS A 368 -5.53 26.06 -14.96
C HIS A 368 -6.90 26.30 -14.28
N PRO A 369 -7.06 27.41 -13.54
CA PRO A 369 -8.26 27.67 -12.72
C PRO A 369 -9.61 27.55 -13.46
N PRO A 370 -9.78 28.02 -14.72
CA PRO A 370 -11.06 27.89 -15.42
C PRO A 370 -11.47 26.43 -15.67
N ILE A 371 -10.50 25.56 -15.98
CA ILE A 371 -10.77 24.14 -16.24
C ILE A 371 -11.03 23.40 -14.92
N LEU A 372 -10.32 23.77 -13.86
CA LEU A 372 -10.56 23.26 -12.51
C LEU A 372 -11.99 23.59 -12.05
N ALA A 373 -12.40 24.86 -12.15
CA ALA A 373 -13.73 25.33 -11.81
C ALA A 373 -14.83 24.59 -12.59
N HIS A 374 -14.65 24.45 -13.92
CA HIS A 374 -15.56 23.67 -14.76
C HIS A 374 -15.65 22.21 -14.30
N THR A 375 -14.52 21.59 -13.96
CA THR A 375 -14.50 20.19 -13.47
C THR A 375 -15.25 20.03 -12.15
N ILE A 376 -15.08 20.96 -11.21
CA ILE A 376 -15.80 20.96 -9.92
C ILE A 376 -17.30 21.13 -10.15
N TYR A 377 -17.70 22.05 -11.04
CA TYR A 377 -19.11 22.24 -11.37
C TYR A 377 -19.73 20.99 -12.00
N GLN A 378 -19.02 20.33 -12.92
CA GLN A 378 -19.49 19.07 -13.50
C GLN A 378 -19.58 17.95 -12.45
N ALA A 379 -18.69 17.93 -11.45
CA ALA A 379 -18.76 16.97 -10.35
C ALA A 379 -19.98 17.22 -9.44
N LEU A 380 -20.28 18.49 -9.13
CA LEU A 380 -21.47 18.88 -8.37
C LEU A 380 -22.75 18.55 -9.14
N ALA A 381 -22.80 18.84 -10.44
CA ALA A 381 -23.93 18.51 -11.30
C ALA A 381 -24.15 17.00 -11.39
N PHE A 382 -23.07 16.21 -11.47
CA PHE A 382 -23.14 14.74 -11.39
C PHE A 382 -23.75 14.27 -10.07
N ASP A 383 -23.32 14.85 -8.95
CA ASP A 383 -23.85 14.49 -7.63
C ASP A 383 -25.34 14.77 -7.51
N THR A 384 -25.79 15.91 -8.00
CA THR A 384 -27.22 16.25 -8.06
C THR A 384 -27.97 15.29 -8.98
N ALA A 385 -27.47 15.02 -10.18
CA ALA A 385 -28.12 14.11 -11.13
C ALA A 385 -28.31 12.69 -10.56
N LEU A 386 -27.31 12.13 -9.87
CA LEU A 386 -27.46 10.83 -9.23
C LEU A 386 -28.47 10.86 -8.06
N ARG A 387 -28.47 11.93 -7.26
CA ARG A 387 -29.46 12.09 -6.17
C ARG A 387 -30.89 12.21 -6.72
N ASP A 388 -31.08 12.93 -7.83
CA ASP A 388 -32.36 13.07 -8.51
C ASP A 388 -32.85 11.72 -9.09
N GLU A 389 -31.93 10.87 -9.54
CA GLU A 389 -32.25 9.47 -9.88
C GLU A 389 -32.57 8.60 -8.65
N GLY A 390 -32.36 9.11 -7.44
CA GLY A 390 -32.66 8.43 -6.18
C GLY A 390 -31.50 7.61 -5.60
N PHE A 391 -30.26 7.90 -6.00
CA PHE A 391 -29.07 7.26 -5.46
C PHE A 391 -28.69 7.82 -4.08
N ASP A 392 -28.46 6.92 -3.12
CA ASP A 392 -27.82 7.20 -1.83
C ASP A 392 -27.26 5.88 -1.25
N LEU A 393 -26.47 5.94 -0.17
CA LEU A 393 -25.85 4.76 0.44
C LEU A 393 -26.82 3.78 1.11
N PRO A 394 -27.95 4.20 1.73
CA PRO A 394 -28.89 3.24 2.32
C PRO A 394 -29.34 2.18 1.31
N GLY A 395 -29.29 0.91 1.70
CA GLY A 395 -29.55 -0.23 0.80
C GLY A 395 -28.32 -0.72 0.04
N THR A 396 -27.10 -0.26 0.35
CA THR A 396 -25.85 -0.79 -0.22
C THR A 396 -25.06 -1.61 0.81
N THR A 397 -24.06 -2.36 0.34
CA THR A 397 -23.11 -3.10 1.20
C THR A 397 -22.35 -2.19 2.18
N VAL A 398 -22.03 -0.97 1.76
CA VAL A 398 -21.33 0.02 2.61
C VAL A 398 -22.23 0.49 3.77
N ALA A 399 -23.50 0.75 3.51
CA ALA A 399 -24.44 1.16 4.56
C ALA A 399 -24.75 0.03 5.55
N ALA A 400 -24.83 -1.22 5.09
CA ALA A 400 -25.04 -2.37 5.97
C ALA A 400 -23.94 -2.49 7.04
N LYS A 401 -22.69 -2.25 6.64
CA LYS A 401 -21.54 -2.27 7.56
C LYS A 401 -21.47 -1.02 8.46
N ALA A 402 -21.83 0.16 7.94
CA ALA A 402 -21.91 1.36 8.76
C ALA A 402 -22.98 1.24 9.87
N ALA A 403 -24.09 0.56 9.57
CA ALA A 403 -25.12 0.24 10.55
C ALA A 403 -24.62 -0.73 11.64
N GLU A 404 -23.77 -1.71 11.31
CA GLU A 404 -23.08 -2.55 12.31
C GLU A 404 -22.18 -1.71 13.24
N GLY A 405 -21.63 -0.60 12.74
CA GLY A 405 -20.84 0.37 13.49
C GLY A 405 -21.65 1.47 14.19
N GLY A 406 -22.99 1.43 14.13
CA GLY A 406 -23.88 2.42 14.76
C GLY A 406 -23.95 3.78 14.06
N GLY A 407 -23.50 3.89 12.81
CA GLY A 407 -23.49 5.13 12.03
C GLY A 407 -24.50 5.13 10.87
N GLU A 408 -25.04 6.31 10.55
CA GLU A 408 -25.81 6.52 9.32
C GLU A 408 -24.85 6.97 8.20
N ALA A 409 -24.63 6.11 7.21
CA ALA A 409 -23.78 6.44 6.07
C ALA A 409 -24.59 7.25 5.05
N LYS A 410 -24.16 8.50 4.79
CA LYS A 410 -24.69 9.34 3.69
C LYS A 410 -23.64 9.53 2.62
N TRP A 411 -24.07 9.55 1.36
CA TRP A 411 -23.15 9.80 0.26
C TRP A 411 -22.76 11.29 0.18
N ALA A 412 -21.48 11.57 0.44
CA ALA A 412 -20.94 12.93 0.37
C ALA A 412 -20.92 13.52 -1.06
N GLY A 413 -21.03 12.67 -2.09
CA GLY A 413 -20.86 13.06 -3.49
C GLY A 413 -19.45 12.79 -4.02
N ILE A 414 -19.31 12.64 -5.34
CA ILE A 414 -18.02 12.55 -6.02
C ILE A 414 -17.24 13.85 -5.95
N SER A 415 -17.93 14.99 -5.83
CA SER A 415 -17.30 16.31 -5.66
C SER A 415 -16.41 16.36 -4.41
N GLU A 416 -16.72 15.58 -3.37
CA GLU A 416 -15.92 15.51 -2.14
C GLU A 416 -14.50 14.97 -2.38
N VAL A 417 -14.26 14.20 -3.44
CA VAL A 417 -12.91 13.77 -3.84
C VAL A 417 -12.00 14.98 -4.10
N ILE A 418 -12.61 16.07 -4.59
CA ILE A 418 -11.93 17.33 -4.87
C ILE A 418 -12.02 18.26 -3.65
N LEU A 419 -13.24 18.54 -3.20
CA LEU A 419 -13.55 19.53 -2.18
C LEU A 419 -13.03 19.15 -0.78
N GLY A 420 -12.94 17.85 -0.50
CA GLY A 420 -12.39 17.32 0.77
C GLY A 420 -10.88 17.50 0.89
N LYS A 421 -10.16 17.77 -0.21
CA LYS A 421 -8.74 18.09 -0.17
C LYS A 421 -8.55 19.59 -0.06
N LYS A 422 -8.12 20.04 1.12
CA LYS A 422 -7.88 21.46 1.44
C LYS A 422 -7.04 22.18 0.38
N GLU A 423 -5.95 21.57 -0.08
CA GLU A 423 -5.06 22.17 -1.09
C GLU A 423 -5.78 22.45 -2.42
N TRP A 424 -6.65 21.54 -2.86
CA TRP A 424 -7.35 21.66 -4.14
C TRP A 424 -8.52 22.63 -4.04
N PHE A 425 -9.23 22.59 -2.91
CA PHE A 425 -10.29 23.55 -2.62
C PHE A 425 -9.77 24.98 -2.53
N GLU A 426 -8.67 25.22 -1.80
CA GLU A 426 -8.08 26.56 -1.69
C GLU A 426 -7.55 27.08 -3.03
N ALA A 427 -6.97 26.22 -3.87
CA ALA A 427 -6.57 26.59 -5.23
C ALA A 427 -7.76 27.04 -6.10
N TRP A 428 -8.92 26.37 -5.97
CA TRP A 428 -10.14 26.77 -6.66
C TRP A 428 -10.66 28.11 -6.12
N VAL A 429 -10.78 28.28 -4.79
CA VAL A 429 -11.22 29.54 -4.16
C VAL A 429 -10.36 30.72 -4.60
N GLU A 430 -9.04 30.56 -4.62
CA GLU A 430 -8.11 31.61 -5.06
C GLU A 430 -8.27 31.93 -6.56
N GLY A 431 -8.48 30.91 -7.38
CA GLY A 431 -8.79 31.06 -8.80
C GLY A 431 -10.07 31.86 -9.04
N GLU A 432 -11.15 31.54 -8.31
CA GLU A 432 -12.43 32.25 -8.37
C GLU A 432 -12.32 33.68 -7.84
N ARG A 433 -11.60 33.90 -6.73
CA ARG A 433 -11.33 35.24 -6.19
C ARG A 433 -10.67 36.12 -7.23
N LYS A 434 -9.61 35.62 -7.88
CA LYS A 434 -8.90 36.38 -8.91
C LYS A 434 -9.79 36.65 -10.12
N PHE A 435 -10.50 35.62 -10.61
CA PHE A 435 -11.41 35.75 -11.75
C PHE A 435 -12.51 36.79 -11.49
N ALA A 436 -13.18 36.71 -10.33
CA ALA A 436 -14.23 37.64 -9.97
C ALA A 436 -13.70 39.07 -9.80
N MET A 437 -12.52 39.25 -9.20
CA MET A 437 -11.90 40.57 -9.06
C MET A 437 -11.48 41.16 -10.41
N ASP A 438 -10.95 40.35 -11.33
CA ASP A 438 -10.61 40.79 -12.69
C ASP A 438 -11.87 41.25 -13.44
N GLN A 439 -12.99 40.53 -13.32
CA GLN A 439 -14.29 40.94 -13.87
C GLN A 439 -14.83 42.22 -13.22
N TYR A 440 -14.71 42.35 -11.90
CA TYR A 440 -15.07 43.58 -11.20
C TYR A 440 -14.28 44.79 -11.73
N LEU A 441 -12.95 44.65 -11.90
CA LEU A 441 -12.09 45.70 -12.42
C LEU A 441 -12.47 46.09 -13.86
N GLU A 442 -12.83 45.12 -14.69
CA GLU A 442 -13.35 45.36 -16.04
C GLU A 442 -14.67 46.16 -15.98
N ILE A 443 -15.60 45.79 -15.09
CA ILE A 443 -16.89 46.47 -14.92
C ILE A 443 -16.71 47.94 -14.54
N ILE A 444 -15.86 48.25 -13.55
CA ILE A 444 -15.68 49.64 -13.07
C ILE A 444 -14.84 50.50 -14.01
N SER A 445 -14.05 49.87 -14.89
CA SER A 445 -13.19 50.53 -15.87
C SER A 445 -13.87 50.72 -17.22
N ALA A 446 -15.05 50.11 -17.42
CA ALA A 446 -15.81 50.27 -18.65
C ALA A 446 -16.17 51.76 -18.89
N PRO A 447 -16.13 52.24 -20.14
CA PRO A 447 -16.35 53.66 -20.44
C PRO A 447 -17.76 54.14 -20.07
N ASP A 448 -18.72 53.21 -20.01
CA ASP A 448 -20.13 53.43 -19.67
C ASP A 448 -20.48 53.07 -18.22
N ALA A 449 -19.50 52.64 -17.41
CA ALA A 449 -19.69 52.10 -16.06
C ALA A 449 -20.51 53.01 -15.15
N TRP A 450 -20.22 54.32 -15.22
CA TRP A 450 -20.82 55.34 -14.35
C TRP A 450 -21.90 56.15 -15.07
N LEU A 451 -22.45 55.64 -16.17
CA LEU A 451 -23.66 56.18 -16.77
C LEU A 451 -24.87 55.55 -16.07
N ILE A 452 -25.91 56.36 -15.87
CA ILE A 452 -27.22 55.86 -15.42
C ILE A 452 -27.79 55.05 -16.58
N ALA A 453 -28.29 53.84 -16.29
CA ALA A 453 -28.84 52.98 -17.33
C ALA A 453 -30.03 53.65 -18.03
N ASP A 454 -30.05 53.59 -19.37
CA ASP A 454 -31.23 53.94 -20.16
C ASP A 454 -32.31 52.85 -20.00
N GLU A 455 -33.57 53.22 -20.21
CA GLU A 455 -34.70 52.28 -20.13
C GLU A 455 -34.51 51.12 -21.12
N ASP A 456 -34.38 49.89 -20.61
CA ASP A 456 -34.53 48.69 -21.42
C ASP A 456 -35.98 48.64 -21.93
N ALA A 457 -36.15 48.70 -23.26
CA ALA A 457 -37.45 48.66 -23.93
C ALA A 457 -38.20 47.31 -23.74
N ASP A 458 -37.56 46.32 -23.12
CA ASP A 458 -38.02 44.93 -22.98
C ASP A 458 -38.42 44.53 -21.55
N ALA A 459 -38.53 45.47 -20.59
CA ALA A 459 -39.08 45.18 -19.27
C ALA A 459 -40.61 45.17 -19.29
N ASP A 460 -41.22 44.03 -18.95
CA ASP A 460 -42.67 43.79 -18.87
C ASP A 460 -43.41 44.93 -18.13
N GLU A 461 -44.54 45.35 -18.69
CA GLU A 461 -45.33 46.50 -18.22
C GLU A 461 -45.87 46.36 -16.80
N ASP A 462 -45.99 45.13 -16.27
CA ASP A 462 -46.57 44.86 -14.95
C ASP A 462 -45.60 45.08 -13.77
N VAL A 463 -44.28 45.08 -13.99
CA VAL A 463 -43.27 45.41 -12.95
C VAL A 463 -43.06 46.94 -12.82
N ARG A 464 -43.61 47.72 -13.76
CA ARG A 464 -43.37 49.18 -13.88
C ARG A 464 -44.05 50.03 -12.81
N SER A 465 -44.81 49.45 -11.87
CA SER A 465 -45.68 50.19 -10.95
C SER A 465 -45.23 50.24 -9.50
N VAL A 466 -44.17 49.51 -9.09
CA VAL A 466 -43.73 49.48 -7.68
C VAL A 466 -42.30 50.04 -7.47
N GLU A 467 -41.39 49.94 -8.45
CA GLU A 467 -39.99 50.38 -8.31
C GLU A 467 -39.68 51.68 -9.08
N ARG A 468 -40.37 52.77 -8.75
CA ARG A 468 -40.14 54.06 -9.44
C ARG A 468 -38.93 54.86 -8.92
N ASP A 469 -38.21 54.41 -7.91
CA ASP A 469 -37.49 55.39 -7.10
C ASP A 469 -36.04 55.70 -7.53
N PHE A 470 -35.22 54.78 -8.06
CA PHE A 470 -33.85 55.15 -8.50
C PHE A 470 -33.30 54.27 -9.64
N ARG A 471 -32.87 54.90 -10.74
CA ARG A 471 -32.19 54.21 -11.85
C ARG A 471 -30.72 53.94 -11.48
N PRO A 472 -30.24 52.69 -11.49
CA PRO A 472 -28.86 52.39 -11.14
C PRO A 472 -27.89 52.82 -12.25
N THR A 473 -26.61 52.89 -11.91
CA THR A 473 -25.56 52.95 -12.92
C THR A 473 -25.34 51.58 -13.57
N ASN A 474 -24.79 51.56 -14.79
CA ASN A 474 -24.43 50.32 -15.47
C ASN A 474 -23.46 49.46 -14.64
N SER A 475 -22.53 50.09 -13.91
CA SER A 475 -21.62 49.38 -13.02
C SER A 475 -22.35 48.73 -11.86
N ALA A 476 -23.28 49.42 -11.18
CA ALA A 476 -24.04 48.84 -10.07
C ALA A 476 -24.84 47.62 -10.51
N ARG A 477 -25.49 47.70 -11.68
CA ARG A 477 -26.21 46.57 -12.29
C ARG A 477 -25.30 45.39 -12.62
N ARG A 478 -24.14 45.65 -13.24
CA ARG A 478 -23.16 44.61 -13.60
C ARG A 478 -22.48 43.99 -12.35
N VAL A 479 -22.21 44.78 -11.31
CA VAL A 479 -21.66 44.29 -10.03
C VAL A 479 -22.67 43.40 -9.32
N LYS A 480 -23.96 43.80 -9.28
CA LYS A 480 -25.03 42.94 -8.76
C LYS A 480 -25.04 41.58 -9.47
N ALA A 481 -25.06 41.59 -10.80
CA ALA A 481 -25.04 40.38 -11.61
C ALA A 481 -23.78 39.51 -11.37
N LEU A 482 -22.61 40.14 -11.18
CA LEU A 482 -21.37 39.43 -10.84
C LEU A 482 -21.46 38.75 -9.47
N VAL A 483 -22.03 39.42 -8.47
CA VAL A 483 -22.24 38.86 -7.13
C VAL A 483 -23.23 37.70 -7.15
N GLU A 484 -24.30 37.81 -7.93
CA GLU A 484 -25.27 36.71 -8.15
C GLU A 484 -24.60 35.53 -8.84
N GLN A 485 -23.79 35.79 -9.87
CA GLN A 485 -23.00 34.75 -10.54
C GLN A 485 -22.05 34.04 -9.57
N VAL A 486 -21.38 34.77 -8.68
CA VAL A 486 -20.52 34.17 -7.65
C VAL A 486 -21.36 33.32 -6.69
N THR A 487 -22.53 33.80 -6.27
CA THR A 487 -23.46 33.08 -5.40
C THR A 487 -23.87 31.73 -6.01
N ASP A 488 -24.21 31.72 -7.31
CA ASP A 488 -24.54 30.50 -8.06
C ASP A 488 -23.40 29.47 -8.10
N ARG A 489 -22.14 29.91 -7.98
CA ARG A 489 -20.98 29.00 -8.00
C ARG A 489 -20.85 28.18 -6.72
N TYR A 490 -21.14 28.78 -5.57
CA TYR A 490 -20.88 28.15 -4.27
C TYR A 490 -22.15 27.71 -3.53
N SER A 491 -23.33 28.16 -3.94
CA SER A 491 -24.60 27.69 -3.40
C SER A 491 -24.77 26.15 -3.46
N PRO A 492 -24.32 25.44 -4.52
CA PRO A 492 -24.50 23.99 -4.60
C PRO A 492 -23.52 23.20 -3.71
N LEU A 493 -22.55 23.85 -3.06
CA LEU A 493 -21.54 23.15 -2.25
C LEU A 493 -22.20 22.43 -1.08
N PRO A 494 -21.82 21.18 -0.77
CA PRO A 494 -22.49 20.40 0.28
C PRO A 494 -22.16 20.88 1.70
N GLN A 495 -20.97 21.44 1.93
CA GLN A 495 -20.51 21.82 3.26
C GLN A 495 -20.63 23.33 3.51
N TYR A 496 -21.30 23.72 4.59
CA TYR A 496 -21.42 25.13 5.01
C TYR A 496 -20.06 25.80 5.28
N SER A 497 -19.04 25.04 5.70
CA SER A 497 -17.67 25.54 5.85
C SER A 497 -17.07 26.04 4.53
N GLN A 498 -17.37 25.34 3.43
CA GLN A 498 -16.92 25.70 2.08
C GLN A 498 -17.71 26.91 1.57
N ARG A 499 -19.05 26.93 1.76
CA ARG A 499 -19.91 28.08 1.43
C ARG A 499 -19.46 29.36 2.14
N THR A 500 -19.23 29.28 3.45
CA THR A 500 -18.75 30.40 4.27
C THR A 500 -17.39 30.90 3.79
N ARG A 501 -16.48 29.98 3.40
CA ARG A 501 -15.17 30.35 2.85
C ARG A 501 -15.31 31.13 1.55
N PHE A 502 -16.19 30.69 0.65
CA PHE A 502 -16.47 31.39 -0.60
C PHE A 502 -17.06 32.78 -0.41
N LEU A 503 -18.06 32.89 0.47
CA LEU A 503 -18.65 34.18 0.85
C LEU A 503 -17.56 35.16 1.29
N ILE A 504 -16.73 34.75 2.26
CA ILE A 504 -15.70 35.63 2.85
C ILE A 504 -14.58 35.98 1.87
N VAL A 505 -14.10 35.02 1.09
CA VAL A 505 -12.87 35.19 0.29
C VAL A 505 -13.15 35.71 -1.11
N VAL A 506 -14.35 35.47 -1.67
CA VAL A 506 -14.70 35.81 -3.05
C VAL A 506 -15.77 36.89 -3.10
N GLN A 507 -16.92 36.69 -2.44
CA GLN A 507 -18.08 37.58 -2.60
C GLN A 507 -17.96 38.90 -1.83
N LEU A 508 -17.65 38.86 -0.53
CA LEU A 508 -17.54 40.08 0.28
C LEU A 508 -16.50 41.08 -0.27
N PRO A 509 -15.31 40.66 -0.74
CA PRO A 509 -14.34 41.59 -1.31
C PRO A 509 -14.84 42.37 -2.53
N LEU A 510 -15.81 41.83 -3.30
CA LEU A 510 -16.41 42.55 -4.43
C LEU A 510 -17.28 43.71 -3.94
N LEU A 511 -18.11 43.45 -2.93
CA LEU A 511 -18.97 44.45 -2.29
C LEU A 511 -18.13 45.51 -1.59
N GLU A 512 -17.14 45.10 -0.79
CA GLU A 512 -16.21 46.01 -0.13
C GLU A 512 -15.43 46.88 -1.13
N SER A 513 -14.96 46.29 -2.24
CA SER A 513 -14.21 47.04 -3.26
C SER A 513 -15.10 48.06 -3.98
N TYR A 514 -16.37 47.72 -4.25
CA TYR A 514 -17.31 48.64 -4.87
C TYR A 514 -17.70 49.78 -3.93
N HIS A 515 -17.94 49.47 -2.64
CA HIS A 515 -18.13 50.46 -1.58
C HIS A 515 -16.94 51.42 -1.50
N ALA A 516 -15.72 50.89 -1.36
CA ALA A 516 -14.50 51.70 -1.26
C ALA A 516 -14.30 52.58 -2.49
N ARG A 517 -14.67 52.10 -3.68
CA ARG A 517 -14.61 52.88 -4.93
C ARG A 517 -15.57 54.06 -4.90
N ILE A 518 -16.81 53.86 -4.44
CA ILE A 518 -17.79 54.95 -4.31
C ILE A 518 -17.36 55.92 -3.22
N SER A 519 -16.95 55.44 -2.04
CA SER A 519 -16.43 56.27 -0.94
C SER A 519 -15.27 57.15 -1.42
N SER A 520 -14.28 56.57 -2.10
CA SER A 520 -13.14 57.32 -2.64
C SER A 520 -13.56 58.39 -3.66
N SER A 521 -14.63 58.15 -4.41
CA SER A 521 -15.17 59.15 -5.34
C SER A 521 -15.82 60.34 -4.61
N LEU A 522 -16.49 60.09 -3.47
CA LEU A 522 -17.05 61.12 -2.60
C LEU A 522 -15.93 61.89 -1.87
N ASP A 523 -14.91 61.20 -1.35
CA ASP A 523 -13.74 61.83 -0.72
C ASP A 523 -13.00 62.77 -1.70
N ALA A 524 -12.84 62.33 -2.95
CA ALA A 524 -12.23 63.13 -4.00
C ALA A 524 -13.09 64.37 -4.31
N PHE A 525 -14.41 64.21 -4.33
CA PHE A 525 -15.33 65.33 -4.52
C PHE A 525 -15.22 66.37 -3.40
N GLU A 526 -15.23 65.94 -2.13
CA GLU A 526 -15.08 66.84 -0.96
C GLU A 526 -13.73 67.55 -0.93
N THR A 527 -12.65 66.85 -1.26
CA THR A 527 -11.30 67.44 -1.31
C THR A 527 -11.23 68.54 -2.38
N LEU A 528 -11.80 68.27 -3.55
CA LEU A 528 -11.84 69.23 -4.65
C LEU A 528 -12.81 70.39 -4.37
N SER A 529 -13.94 70.17 -3.70
CA SER A 529 -14.89 71.24 -3.33
C SER A 529 -14.36 72.13 -2.19
N SER A 530 -13.69 71.55 -1.18
CA SER A 530 -13.13 72.29 -0.03
C SER A 530 -11.88 73.11 -0.37
N SER A 531 -11.03 72.61 -1.27
CA SER A 531 -9.88 73.39 -1.79
C SER A 531 -10.32 74.65 -2.55
N LEU A 532 -11.52 74.64 -3.13
CA LEU A 532 -12.14 75.78 -3.82
C LEU A 532 -12.81 76.75 -2.83
N MET A 533 -13.47 76.27 -1.78
CA MET A 533 -14.04 77.14 -0.74
C MET A 533 -12.96 77.86 0.09
N ARG A 534 -11.74 77.32 0.18
CA ARG A 534 -10.58 78.00 0.81
C ARG A 534 -9.90 79.02 -0.13
N ALA A 535 -10.45 79.30 -1.31
CA ALA A 535 -10.08 80.49 -2.09
C ALA A 535 -10.94 81.67 -1.61
N VAL A 536 -10.40 82.47 -0.69
CA VAL A 536 -11.03 83.68 -0.13
C VAL A 536 -11.55 84.61 -1.23
N PRO A 537 -12.81 85.10 -1.15
CA PRO A 537 -13.28 86.18 -2.01
C PRO A 537 -12.44 87.45 -1.79
N GLY A 538 -11.52 87.76 -2.72
CA GLY A 538 -10.74 89.01 -2.70
C GLY A 538 -9.27 88.94 -3.12
N ALA A 539 -8.68 87.77 -3.39
CA ALA A 539 -7.28 87.70 -3.85
C ALA A 539 -7.18 87.76 -5.38
N LEU A 540 -6.90 88.97 -5.90
CA LEU A 540 -6.46 89.18 -7.28
C LEU A 540 -5.08 88.55 -7.49
N GLY A 541 -4.95 87.74 -8.55
CA GLY A 541 -3.73 87.68 -9.36
C GLY A 541 -2.92 86.39 -9.35
N ALA A 542 -2.74 85.87 -10.57
CA ALA A 542 -1.61 85.10 -11.07
C ALA A 542 -1.57 83.58 -10.80
N GLY A 543 -1.96 82.81 -11.83
CA GLY A 543 -1.66 81.38 -11.92
C GLY A 543 -2.46 80.66 -13.00
N GLY A 544 -2.43 81.13 -14.24
CA GLY A 544 -3.04 80.42 -15.38
C GLY A 544 -2.35 79.09 -15.64
N GLY A 545 -3.12 77.99 -15.60
CA GLY A 545 -2.72 76.68 -16.11
C GLY A 545 -3.30 75.51 -15.32
N LYS A 546 -4.30 74.81 -15.89
CA LYS A 546 -4.92 73.53 -15.45
C LYS A 546 -5.92 73.53 -14.28
N GLY A 547 -6.46 74.68 -13.84
CA GLY A 547 -7.48 74.74 -12.77
C GLY A 547 -8.95 74.73 -13.23
N GLY A 548 -9.23 74.95 -14.52
CA GLY A 548 -10.60 75.15 -15.04
C GLY A 548 -11.45 73.88 -15.13
N ASP A 549 -10.84 72.73 -15.41
CA ASP A 549 -11.56 71.46 -15.52
C ASP A 549 -12.06 70.98 -14.15
N SER A 550 -11.26 71.10 -13.08
CA SER A 550 -11.68 70.70 -11.73
C SER A 550 -12.89 71.46 -11.21
N HIS A 551 -13.04 72.75 -11.54
CA HIS A 551 -14.20 73.55 -11.12
C HIS A 551 -15.51 73.10 -11.78
N ARG A 552 -15.48 72.64 -13.04
CA ARG A 552 -16.67 72.06 -13.71
C ARG A 552 -17.04 70.70 -13.13
N LEU A 553 -16.05 69.96 -12.64
CA LEU A 553 -16.28 68.61 -12.13
C LEU A 553 -17.00 68.59 -10.77
N THR A 554 -16.92 69.68 -10.00
CA THR A 554 -17.45 69.77 -8.63
C THR A 554 -18.47 70.90 -8.40
N ALA A 555 -18.84 71.67 -9.44
CA ALA A 555 -19.84 72.73 -9.34
C ALA A 555 -20.96 72.58 -10.38
N GLY A 556 -22.16 73.07 -10.05
CA GLY A 556 -23.33 73.06 -10.94
C GLY A 556 -23.84 71.65 -11.26
N VAL A 557 -24.55 71.52 -12.39
CA VAL A 557 -25.28 70.30 -12.79
C VAL A 557 -24.35 69.08 -12.93
N GLU A 558 -23.13 69.25 -13.44
CA GLU A 558 -22.17 68.16 -13.60
C GLU A 558 -21.68 67.63 -12.23
N GLY A 559 -21.55 68.49 -11.22
CA GLY A 559 -21.22 68.12 -9.85
C GLY A 559 -22.34 67.33 -9.18
N VAL A 560 -23.58 67.84 -9.25
CA VAL A 560 -24.79 67.13 -8.76
C VAL A 560 -24.91 65.76 -9.43
N GLN A 561 -24.73 65.68 -10.75
CA GLN A 561 -24.86 64.42 -11.49
C GLN A 561 -23.85 63.36 -11.02
N ARG A 562 -22.64 63.74 -10.58
CA ARG A 562 -21.66 62.81 -9.99
C ARG A 562 -22.11 62.28 -8.64
N LEU A 563 -22.61 63.16 -7.78
CA LEU A 563 -23.14 62.77 -6.46
C LEU A 563 -24.38 61.89 -6.61
N CYS A 564 -25.29 62.21 -7.54
CA CYS A 564 -26.43 61.36 -7.86
C CYS A 564 -25.99 59.97 -8.32
N LYS A 565 -24.93 59.86 -9.13
CA LYS A 565 -24.39 58.56 -9.57
C LYS A 565 -23.86 57.73 -8.39
N ALA A 566 -23.17 58.36 -7.44
CA ALA A 566 -22.72 57.70 -6.22
C ALA A 566 -23.91 57.22 -5.37
N LEU A 567 -24.89 58.11 -5.15
CA LEU A 567 -26.11 57.83 -4.41
C LEU A 567 -26.89 56.63 -5.00
N VAL A 568 -27.24 56.68 -6.29
CA VAL A 568 -28.05 55.62 -6.90
C VAL A 568 -27.29 54.29 -6.98
N SER A 569 -25.97 54.33 -7.15
CA SER A 569 -25.16 53.10 -7.16
C SER A 569 -25.10 52.47 -5.78
N SER A 570 -24.91 53.28 -4.73
CA SER A 570 -24.90 52.79 -3.35
C SER A 570 -26.25 52.23 -2.94
N LYS A 571 -27.35 52.98 -3.19
CA LYS A 571 -28.69 52.56 -2.79
C LYS A 571 -29.14 51.30 -3.52
N TYR A 572 -28.83 51.17 -4.81
CA TYR A 572 -29.17 49.98 -5.58
C TYR A 572 -28.50 48.71 -5.04
N VAL A 573 -27.21 48.79 -4.69
CA VAL A 573 -26.49 47.64 -4.13
C VAL A 573 -26.93 47.36 -2.69
N ALA A 574 -27.24 48.39 -1.89
CA ALA A 574 -27.83 48.21 -0.56
C ALA A 574 -29.15 47.42 -0.62
N ASN A 575 -30.09 47.87 -1.47
CA ASN A 575 -31.38 47.18 -1.66
C ASN A 575 -31.18 45.74 -2.16
N ALA A 576 -30.23 45.50 -3.07
CA ALA A 576 -29.93 44.15 -3.52
C ALA A 576 -29.43 43.25 -2.37
N MET A 577 -28.58 43.78 -1.48
CA MET A 577 -28.11 43.06 -0.30
C MET A 577 -29.22 42.81 0.73
N GLU A 578 -30.18 43.72 0.87
CA GLU A 578 -31.39 43.50 1.67
C GLU A 578 -32.20 42.32 1.10
N THR A 579 -32.47 42.30 -0.22
CA THR A 579 -33.15 41.18 -0.88
C THR A 579 -32.38 39.87 -0.71
N TRP A 580 -31.08 39.85 -0.97
CA TRP A 580 -30.27 38.63 -0.79
C TRP A 580 -30.22 38.19 0.68
N GLY A 581 -30.26 39.13 1.63
CA GLY A 581 -30.29 38.82 3.06
C GLY A 581 -31.53 38.04 3.49
N GLU A 582 -32.64 38.20 2.76
CA GLU A 582 -33.90 37.50 2.99
C GLU A 582 -34.03 36.18 2.20
N ASP A 583 -33.10 35.89 1.28
CA ASP A 583 -33.09 34.64 0.54
C ASP A 583 -32.82 33.45 1.46
N LEU A 584 -33.58 32.36 1.28
CA LEU A 584 -33.48 31.13 2.08
C LEU A 584 -32.04 30.62 2.21
N PHE A 585 -31.28 30.69 1.12
CA PHE A 585 -29.88 30.27 1.10
C PHE A 585 -29.02 31.02 2.11
N PHE A 586 -29.11 32.35 2.13
CA PHE A 586 -28.31 33.20 3.02
C PHE A 586 -28.81 33.14 4.47
N LEU A 587 -30.11 33.02 4.68
CA LEU A 587 -30.69 32.78 6.00
C LEU A 587 -30.20 31.46 6.61
N GLU A 588 -30.22 30.36 5.85
CA GLU A 588 -29.68 29.07 6.28
C GLU A 588 -28.18 29.13 6.55
N LEU A 589 -27.43 29.78 5.65
CA LEU A 589 -25.99 29.95 5.81
C LEU A 589 -25.66 30.75 7.08
N TRP A 590 -26.41 31.83 7.34
CA TRP A 590 -26.22 32.68 8.51
C TRP A 590 -26.57 31.96 9.81
N ALA A 591 -27.70 31.26 9.85
CA ALA A 591 -28.08 30.42 10.98
C ALA A 591 -26.98 29.39 11.29
N GLU A 592 -26.40 28.77 10.27
CA GLU A 592 -25.35 27.76 10.47
C GLU A 592 -24.00 28.35 10.90
N ILE A 593 -23.63 29.52 10.39
CA ILE A 593 -22.45 30.26 10.85
C ILE A 593 -22.59 30.62 12.32
N SER A 594 -23.76 31.11 12.72
CA SER A 594 -24.08 31.46 14.10
C SER A 594 -24.09 30.23 15.02
N ARG A 595 -24.61 29.09 14.56
CA ARG A 595 -24.66 27.84 15.33
C ARG A 595 -23.29 27.18 15.55
N ARG A 596 -22.41 27.15 14.52
CA ARG A 596 -21.12 26.44 14.59
C ARG A 596 -19.98 27.35 15.07
N ALA A 597 -19.40 27.05 16.23
CA ALA A 597 -18.29 27.82 16.82
C ALA A 597 -17.11 28.06 15.84
N THR A 598 -16.72 27.07 15.04
CA THR A 598 -15.61 27.21 14.09
C THR A 598 -15.91 28.14 12.91
N LEU A 599 -17.17 28.28 12.52
CA LEU A 599 -17.61 29.24 11.50
C LEU A 599 -17.79 30.62 12.12
N ARG A 600 -18.32 30.69 13.34
CA ARG A 600 -18.47 31.90 14.13
C ARG A 600 -17.15 32.66 14.28
N THR A 601 -16.08 31.99 14.72
CA THR A 601 -14.76 32.63 14.87
C THR A 601 -14.20 33.16 13.54
N LYS A 602 -14.54 32.52 12.41
CA LYS A 602 -14.14 33.02 11.08
C LYS A 602 -14.94 34.26 10.69
N ALA A 603 -16.25 34.25 10.93
CA ALA A 603 -17.11 35.41 10.66
C ALA A 603 -16.74 36.61 11.54
N GLU A 604 -16.44 36.41 12.82
CA GLU A 604 -15.99 37.46 13.76
C GLU A 604 -14.69 38.15 13.32
N SER A 605 -13.86 37.48 12.51
CA SER A 605 -12.62 38.07 11.99
C SER A 605 -12.83 39.01 10.79
N VAL A 606 -14.05 39.09 10.27
CA VAL A 606 -14.42 39.88 9.09
C VAL A 606 -15.28 41.07 9.53
N ALA A 607 -14.76 42.28 9.38
CA ALA A 607 -15.44 43.50 9.84
C ALA A 607 -16.76 43.79 9.11
N SER A 608 -16.90 43.30 7.88
CA SER A 608 -18.08 43.50 7.04
C SER A 608 -19.25 42.56 7.35
N LEU A 609 -19.05 41.60 8.27
CA LEU A 609 -20.11 40.71 8.73
C LEU A 609 -20.63 41.16 10.10
N PRO A 610 -21.94 41.04 10.37
CA PRO A 610 -22.48 41.27 11.69
C PRO A 610 -21.84 40.35 12.73
N ASN A 611 -21.89 40.76 14.00
CA ASN A 611 -21.40 39.91 15.08
C ASN A 611 -22.35 38.70 15.26
N PRO A 612 -21.92 37.45 15.02
CA PRO A 612 -22.76 36.25 15.02
C PRO A 612 -23.21 35.78 16.42
N ARG A 613 -23.20 36.65 17.43
CA ARG A 613 -23.60 36.31 18.81
C ARG A 613 -25.12 36.30 18.94
N ALA A 614 -25.72 35.16 18.62
CA ALA A 614 -27.05 34.79 19.08
C ALA A 614 -26.96 33.93 20.38
N PRO A 615 -27.91 34.04 21.31
CA PRO A 615 -28.07 33.03 22.37
C PRO A 615 -28.38 31.66 21.74
N GLU A 616 -27.90 30.57 22.35
CA GLU A 616 -27.82 29.22 21.73
C GLU A 616 -29.15 28.62 21.23
N ASP A 617 -30.30 29.21 21.54
CA ASP A 617 -31.65 28.70 21.24
C ASP A 617 -32.55 29.65 20.41
N GLU A 618 -32.06 30.82 19.97
CA GLU A 618 -32.83 31.74 19.12
C GLU A 618 -32.19 31.92 17.73
N PRO A 619 -32.99 32.04 16.65
CA PRO A 619 -32.46 32.41 15.35
C PRO A 619 -31.76 33.77 15.49
N PRO A 620 -30.58 33.96 14.86
CA PRO A 620 -29.89 35.23 14.93
C PRO A 620 -30.80 36.35 14.43
N GLU A 621 -30.94 37.42 15.23
CA GLU A 621 -31.62 38.64 14.79
C GLU A 621 -30.77 39.30 13.69
N GLY A 622 -31.36 39.53 12.51
CA GLY A 622 -30.70 40.19 11.38
C GLY A 622 -30.26 39.27 10.24
N THR A 623 -29.74 39.89 9.17
CA THR A 623 -29.29 39.20 7.95
C THR A 623 -27.76 39.22 7.84
N ILE A 624 -27.18 38.29 7.08
CA ILE A 624 -25.72 38.18 6.92
C ILE A 624 -25.06 39.43 6.30
N PHE A 625 -25.83 40.27 5.59
CA PHE A 625 -25.37 41.47 4.92
C PHE A 625 -25.66 42.76 5.69
N GLU A 626 -26.28 42.70 6.88
CA GLU A 626 -26.78 43.89 7.60
C GLU A 626 -25.70 44.96 7.81
N GLU A 627 -24.47 44.58 8.17
CA GLU A 627 -23.39 45.55 8.40
C GLU A 627 -22.90 46.20 7.09
N LEU A 628 -22.88 45.45 5.98
CA LEU A 628 -22.60 46.02 4.67
C LEU A 628 -23.72 46.95 4.19
N VAL A 629 -24.99 46.60 4.43
CA VAL A 629 -26.13 47.48 4.12
C VAL A 629 -25.97 48.81 4.86
N ARG A 630 -25.65 48.77 6.17
CA ARG A 630 -25.36 49.99 6.96
C ARG A 630 -24.21 50.82 6.37
N HIS A 631 -23.12 50.18 5.95
CA HIS A 631 -21.99 50.88 5.33
C HIS A 631 -22.38 51.57 4.00
N TYR A 632 -23.24 50.94 3.21
CA TYR A 632 -23.73 51.52 1.95
C TYR A 632 -24.76 52.62 2.18
N ASP A 633 -25.68 52.47 3.13
CA ASP A 633 -26.63 53.53 3.50
C ASP A 633 -25.89 54.77 4.03
N ALA A 634 -24.79 54.60 4.78
CA ALA A 634 -23.96 55.74 5.18
C ALA A 634 -23.35 56.50 3.99
N LEU A 635 -23.06 55.83 2.86
CA LEU A 635 -22.65 56.50 1.62
C LEU A 635 -23.82 57.22 0.94
N VAL A 636 -25.04 56.68 1.05
CA VAL A 636 -26.26 57.32 0.55
C VAL A 636 -26.49 58.62 1.32
N ASP A 637 -26.54 58.56 2.66
CA ASP A 637 -26.74 59.74 3.52
C ASP A 637 -25.68 60.82 3.24
N ARG A 638 -24.41 60.43 3.15
CA ARG A 638 -23.31 61.35 2.82
C ARG A 638 -23.48 61.99 1.45
N ALA A 639 -23.86 61.21 0.42
CA ALA A 639 -24.09 61.76 -0.91
C ALA A 639 -25.30 62.71 -0.93
N GLU A 640 -26.37 62.39 -0.20
CA GLU A 640 -27.55 63.25 -0.05
C GLU A 640 -27.20 64.59 0.62
N GLU A 641 -26.48 64.57 1.73
CA GLU A 641 -26.01 65.78 2.42
C GLU A 641 -25.17 66.68 1.49
N MET A 642 -24.26 66.07 0.72
CA MET A 642 -23.43 66.79 -0.24
C MET A 642 -24.25 67.38 -1.40
N ILE A 643 -25.29 66.69 -1.86
CA ILE A 643 -26.21 67.19 -2.90
C ILE A 643 -26.99 68.40 -2.36
N VAL A 644 -27.59 68.27 -1.17
CA VAL A 644 -28.34 69.37 -0.54
C VAL A 644 -27.44 70.58 -0.34
N HIS A 645 -26.23 70.39 0.20
CA HIS A 645 -25.27 71.49 0.39
C HIS A 645 -24.91 72.20 -0.92
N LEU A 646 -24.75 71.44 -2.02
CA LEU A 646 -24.41 72.01 -3.31
C LEU A 646 -25.58 72.74 -3.98
N LEU A 647 -26.81 72.29 -3.71
CA LEU A 647 -28.04 72.98 -4.15
C LEU A 647 -28.31 74.26 -3.34
N ASP A 648 -27.97 74.28 -2.05
CA ASP A 648 -28.10 75.47 -1.19
C ASP A 648 -27.06 76.57 -1.53
N LEU A 649 -25.95 76.18 -2.16
CA LEU A 649 -24.89 77.10 -2.62
C LEU A 649 -25.11 77.65 -4.04
N ALA A 650 -26.01 77.03 -4.81
CA ALA A 650 -26.34 77.40 -6.18
C ALA A 650 -27.48 78.43 -6.23
#